data_AF-A0A3E4GT22-F1
#
_entry.id   AF-A0A3E4GT22-F1
#
_cell.length_a   1.000
_cell.length_b   1.000
_cell.length_c   1.000
_cell.angle_alpha   90.00
_cell.angle_beta   90.00
_cell.angle_gamma   90.00
#
_symmetry.space_group_name_H-M   'P 1'
#
loop_
_entity.id
_entity.type
_entity.pdbx_description
1 polymer ?
#
loop_
_entity_poly.entity_id
_entity_poly.type
_entity_poly.pdbx_seq_one_letter_code
_entity_poly.pdbx_strand_id
1 'polypeptide(L)'
;MSDFKSIADVPEMLELWDFDKNPEDPKTVSSISRLPYYWKCKLCGYEWPTTPRTRTRTKGKCPACKGTGKRPDTIKDVPFLMEQWDFNKNTVDPATILISSKKKFFWKCKKCGKEWPTSPQSRYDAKGKCPSCDSNKSVQPGVNDVFTLVPELKKIYDFEKNKNIDIEHQGWSSRERIACKCPDCGREWTTIINSQILKEGDSYRIIGCDHKNRKTRQHVPFVSESPTLMRFWDNEKNSLDPSTTSSASDIAAYWKCPDCGYSWSAGIRSRDRSKNSKCPCCQNLKKFVPGINDALTLLPDLKRLYDFEKNVGIDPLSLRIGDQSTYYWWKCPDCGYEWSSTITTRLDRKDGKIIVRQCQNCYYNSPDRLATVASKNKLMKFWDFEENKKLGLDPNLLSSHSADDAKWRCKKCGYHWTAKIRSRNGASDGCPNCDAHNVIIPGINDVLTLVPEFSDYYDFETNEANGIDIRKCRISSDQKVHFHCPKCDYEWDGTIVGRIGTDMLGNKYVFECPSCKDRNTRRIPYSLSHPKLVDLYNMERNICPLDDITPRQASSRLFYWRCPDCHTDFTAYIATVIRALDDITTICPKCSGTNSSPDESFASKFPEYLEAYADTNTVDPYTVAPYSTISVSWKCKNGHIREDSFGRINQAGIECPICRGTKLVKGINTFADYYPQYIPIYSPNNIWKPDELFYDSRRWLKWICNTCHGEYGAYVKEIVNGKECPFCSEKYPLPGFNTLAVKHPDIAAIWSEKNEISADETLVNGNNAVWTCPVCHGDYNAPIKEVVNGNADCPYCNDKKILPGFNSLATRYPDIAVMWSDKNKFSADQILPNTTMAFWTCPTCHGNYPARIIDVINGVADCPYCSGRKALPGKTSFAALHPDLMEDWDFIANYCLVNPDEILDTYSQKVWWNCKRSSEHKYPLSPADKVFYQKRHRESCPYCKGRRRKKKFF
;
A
#
# COMPACT_ATOMS: atom_id res chain seq x y z
N MET A 1 -23.07 24.54 2.60
CA MET A 1 -21.98 25.24 3.31
C MET A 1 -21.24 24.21 4.17
N SER A 2 -19.93 24.34 4.36
CA SER A 2 -19.13 23.43 5.19
C SER A 2 -18.64 24.14 6.44
N ASP A 3 -18.86 23.57 7.63
CA ASP A 3 -18.49 24.19 8.90
C ASP A 3 -17.01 24.58 8.92
N PHE A 4 -16.75 25.89 9.00
CA PHE A 4 -15.41 26.39 9.27
C PHE A 4 -15.05 26.07 10.70
N LYS A 5 -14.10 25.16 10.89
CA LYS A 5 -13.43 24.94 12.18
C LYS A 5 -12.03 25.54 12.11
N SER A 6 -11.76 26.44 13.04
CA SER A 6 -10.43 26.97 13.30
C SER A 6 -9.55 25.93 14.02
N ILE A 7 -8.29 26.25 14.27
CA ILE A 7 -7.43 25.46 15.14
C ILE A 7 -7.87 25.57 16.60
N ALA A 8 -8.43 26.72 17.02
CA ALA A 8 -9.00 26.88 18.35
C ALA A 8 -10.24 26.01 18.61
N ASP A 9 -11.04 25.72 17.57
CA ASP A 9 -12.21 24.81 17.65
C ASP A 9 -11.82 23.32 17.73
N VAL A 10 -10.53 23.00 17.72
CA VAL A 10 -9.99 21.65 17.82
C VAL A 10 -8.95 21.61 18.96
N PRO A 11 -9.37 21.32 20.21
CA PRO A 11 -8.47 21.38 21.38
C PRO A 11 -7.16 20.58 21.24
N GLU A 12 -7.21 19.39 20.61
CA GLU A 12 -6.05 18.55 20.31
C GLU A 12 -4.99 19.23 19.39
N MET A 13 -5.39 20.27 18.64
CA MET A 13 -4.50 21.09 17.83
C MET A 13 -4.03 22.33 18.59
N LEU A 14 -4.96 23.08 19.20
CA LEU A 14 -4.64 24.27 19.99
C LEU A 14 -3.63 23.97 21.10
N GLU A 15 -3.73 22.80 21.75
CA GLU A 15 -2.77 22.36 22.78
C GLU A 15 -1.33 22.18 22.28
N LEU A 16 -1.12 22.05 20.97
CA LEU A 16 0.18 21.76 20.34
C LEU A 16 0.61 22.86 19.35
N TRP A 17 -0.13 23.97 19.30
CA TRP A 17 0.23 25.17 18.56
C TRP A 17 1.46 25.84 19.20
N ASP A 18 2.43 26.23 18.38
CA ASP A 18 3.61 26.94 18.85
C ASP A 18 3.35 28.45 18.84
N PHE A 19 2.92 29.01 19.99
CA PHE A 19 2.63 30.44 20.12
C PHE A 19 3.89 31.33 20.05
N ASP A 20 5.09 30.75 20.20
CA ASP A 20 6.36 31.48 20.08
C ASP A 20 6.79 31.64 18.60
N LYS A 21 6.28 30.78 17.71
CA LYS A 21 6.75 30.64 16.31
C LYS A 21 5.69 30.84 15.23
N ASN A 22 4.40 30.88 15.58
CA ASN A 22 3.33 31.25 14.64
C ASN A 22 2.75 32.61 15.05
N PRO A 23 2.93 33.69 14.25
CA PRO A 23 2.36 35.00 14.56
C PRO A 23 0.83 35.08 14.39
N GLU A 24 0.20 34.08 13.77
CA GLU A 24 -1.25 34.05 13.51
C GLU A 24 -2.07 33.48 14.70
N ASP A 25 -3.19 34.13 15.03
CA ASP A 25 -4.14 33.63 16.03
C ASP A 25 -4.78 32.30 15.53
N PRO A 26 -4.68 31.18 16.27
CA PRO A 26 -5.26 29.90 15.88
C PRO A 26 -6.81 29.89 15.75
N LYS A 27 -7.52 30.94 16.19
CA LYS A 27 -8.95 31.16 15.87
C LYS A 27 -9.17 31.57 14.40
N THR A 28 -8.18 32.20 13.78
CA THR A 28 -8.24 32.64 12.37
C THR A 28 -7.77 31.56 11.40
N VAL A 29 -6.85 30.69 11.84
CA VAL A 29 -6.29 29.63 11.01
C VAL A 29 -7.25 28.43 10.93
N SER A 30 -7.63 28.03 9.72
CA SER A 30 -8.51 26.87 9.51
C SER A 30 -7.82 25.54 9.80
N SER A 31 -8.53 24.62 10.47
CA SER A 31 -8.07 23.25 10.76
C SER A 31 -7.82 22.38 9.53
N ILE A 32 -8.25 22.83 8.34
CA ILE A 32 -7.99 22.21 7.03
C ILE A 32 -7.04 23.03 6.14
N SER A 33 -6.34 24.03 6.70
CA SER A 33 -5.33 24.81 5.99
C SER A 33 -4.20 23.92 5.45
N ARG A 34 -3.70 24.29 4.27
CA ARG A 34 -2.59 23.61 3.56
C ARG A 34 -1.25 24.33 3.74
N LEU A 35 -1.24 25.49 4.40
CA LEU A 35 -0.01 26.17 4.77
C LEU A 35 0.67 25.44 5.95
N PRO A 36 2.01 25.39 6.00
CA PRO A 36 2.74 24.84 7.13
C PRO A 36 2.79 25.83 8.30
N TYR A 37 2.58 25.33 9.51
CA TYR A 37 2.75 26.06 10.77
C TYR A 37 3.61 25.22 11.72
N TYR A 38 4.19 25.84 12.74
CA TYR A 38 5.01 25.17 13.75
C TYR A 38 4.16 24.56 14.87
N TRP A 39 4.53 23.36 15.31
CA TRP A 39 3.84 22.61 16.36
C TRP A 39 4.86 22.17 17.41
N LYS A 40 4.51 22.30 18.69
CA LYS A 40 5.41 22.12 19.84
C LYS A 40 4.97 20.92 20.68
N CYS A 41 5.81 19.89 20.77
CA CYS A 41 5.43 18.64 21.43
C CYS A 41 5.50 18.76 22.96
N LYS A 42 4.35 18.94 23.63
CA LYS A 42 4.25 18.93 25.11
C LYS A 42 4.82 17.67 25.79
N LEU A 43 5.07 16.56 25.05
CA LEU A 43 5.64 15.32 25.59
C LEU A 43 7.18 15.24 25.52
N CYS A 44 7.84 16.04 24.67
CA CYS A 44 9.29 15.95 24.46
C CYS A 44 10.00 17.26 24.06
N GLY A 45 9.29 18.39 24.06
CA GLY A 45 9.82 19.69 23.62
C GLY A 45 10.04 19.86 22.12
N TYR A 46 10.07 18.76 21.34
CA TYR A 46 10.37 18.82 19.90
C TYR A 46 9.36 19.67 19.12
N GLU A 47 9.89 20.60 18.33
CA GLU A 47 9.15 21.54 17.48
C GLU A 47 9.30 21.13 16.00
N TRP A 48 8.22 21.16 15.22
CA TRP A 48 8.28 20.82 13.79
C TRP A 48 7.23 21.55 12.94
N PRO A 49 7.56 21.89 11.68
CA PRO A 49 6.59 22.48 10.75
C PRO A 49 5.71 21.39 10.10
N THR A 50 4.39 21.58 10.08
CA THR A 50 3.47 20.80 9.23
C THR A 50 2.11 21.49 9.05
N THR A 51 1.26 20.99 8.16
CA THR A 51 -0.03 21.63 7.84
C THR A 51 -1.17 21.17 8.77
N PRO A 52 -2.12 22.04 9.15
CA PRO A 52 -3.31 21.68 9.92
C PRO A 52 -4.11 20.55 9.25
N ARG A 53 -4.24 20.56 7.91
CA ARG A 53 -4.92 19.51 7.14
C ARG A 53 -4.24 18.13 7.27
N THR A 54 -2.92 18.10 7.40
CA THR A 54 -2.19 16.85 7.68
C THR A 54 -2.49 16.40 9.11
N ARG A 55 -2.47 17.33 10.09
CA ARG A 55 -2.78 17.05 11.50
C ARG A 55 -4.20 16.52 11.71
N THR A 56 -5.21 17.00 10.97
CA THR A 56 -6.60 16.46 11.04
C THR A 56 -6.68 15.03 10.52
N ARG A 57 -5.93 14.70 9.46
CA ARG A 57 -5.93 13.35 8.86
C ARG A 57 -5.08 12.33 9.63
N THR A 58 -3.99 12.75 10.27
CA THR A 58 -3.09 11.85 11.01
C THR A 58 -3.13 12.17 12.50
N LYS A 59 -3.97 11.45 13.26
CA LYS A 59 -4.23 11.72 14.70
C LYS A 59 -2.95 11.89 15.53
N GLY A 60 -2.63 13.14 15.86
CA GLY A 60 -1.78 13.58 16.97
C GLY A 60 -0.27 13.34 16.91
N LYS A 61 0.24 12.24 16.33
CA LYS A 61 1.62 11.77 16.60
C LYS A 61 2.73 12.73 16.12
N CYS A 62 3.53 13.22 17.08
CA CYS A 62 4.77 13.96 16.85
C CYS A 62 5.83 13.10 16.12
N PRO A 63 6.60 13.65 15.15
CA PRO A 63 7.66 12.92 14.45
C PRO A 63 8.72 12.31 15.38
N ALA A 64 9.24 13.06 16.34
CA ALA A 64 10.25 12.56 17.30
C ALA A 64 9.70 11.49 18.27
N CYS A 65 8.38 11.44 18.48
CA CYS A 65 7.72 10.39 19.26
C CYS A 65 7.31 9.17 18.42
N LYS A 66 7.59 9.16 17.11
CA LYS A 66 7.10 8.14 16.16
C LYS A 66 7.98 6.89 16.17
N GLY A 67 7.78 6.06 17.19
CA GLY A 67 8.45 4.76 17.35
C GLY A 67 9.08 4.55 18.73
N THR A 68 9.20 5.62 19.51
CA THR A 68 9.89 5.66 20.82
C THR A 68 8.97 5.48 22.03
N GLY A 69 7.67 5.70 21.87
CA GLY A 69 6.69 5.65 22.98
C GLY A 69 6.67 6.93 23.84
N LYS A 70 5.76 6.96 24.82
CA LYS A 70 5.84 7.96 25.91
C LYS A 70 6.91 7.53 26.91
N ARG A 71 7.29 8.43 27.84
CA ARG A 71 7.96 8.00 29.09
C ARG A 71 7.12 6.86 29.72
N PRO A 72 7.75 5.79 30.21
CA PRO A 72 7.03 4.70 30.86
C PRO A 72 6.42 5.20 32.18
N ASP A 73 5.12 5.03 32.35
CA ASP A 73 4.39 5.39 33.56
C ASP A 73 4.99 4.66 34.78
N THR A 74 5.13 5.37 35.90
CA THR A 74 5.58 4.81 37.19
C THR A 74 4.37 4.37 38.04
N ILE A 75 4.61 3.63 39.12
CA ILE A 75 3.52 3.25 40.05
C ILE A 75 2.82 4.49 40.61
N LYS A 76 3.57 5.58 40.86
CA LYS A 76 3.04 6.85 41.37
C LYS A 76 2.07 7.54 40.41
N ASP A 77 2.21 7.32 39.10
CA ASP A 77 1.38 7.96 38.08
C ASP A 77 -0.01 7.30 37.92
N VAL A 78 -0.28 6.18 38.61
CA VAL A 78 -1.54 5.44 38.52
C VAL A 78 -2.21 5.30 39.91
N PRO A 79 -3.26 6.09 40.19
CA PRO A 79 -3.89 6.14 41.52
C PRO A 79 -4.33 4.79 42.09
N PHE A 80 -4.93 3.90 41.28
CA PHE A 80 -5.40 2.60 41.77
C PHE A 80 -4.26 1.63 42.16
N LEU A 81 -3.02 1.89 41.72
CA LEU A 81 -1.84 1.16 42.18
C LEU A 81 -1.36 1.74 43.50
N MET A 82 -1.25 3.08 43.60
CA MET A 82 -0.87 3.77 44.84
C MET A 82 -1.82 3.48 46.01
N GLU A 83 -3.13 3.38 45.77
CA GLU A 83 -4.12 2.98 46.78
C GLU A 83 -3.88 1.60 47.40
N GLN A 84 -3.12 0.74 46.73
CA GLN A 84 -2.89 -0.64 47.10
C GLN A 84 -1.41 -0.97 47.32
N TRP A 85 -0.53 0.03 47.35
CA TRP A 85 0.89 -0.15 47.64
C TRP A 85 1.11 -0.36 49.13
N ASP A 86 1.88 -1.38 49.51
CA ASP A 86 2.24 -1.60 50.90
C ASP A 86 3.50 -0.80 51.27
N PHE A 87 3.32 0.39 51.86
CA PHE A 87 4.42 1.24 52.31
C PHE A 87 5.22 0.67 53.48
N ASN A 88 4.69 -0.31 54.22
CA ASN A 88 5.38 -0.93 55.34
C ASN A 88 6.31 -2.09 54.88
N LYS A 89 5.96 -2.74 53.76
CA LYS A 89 6.71 -3.90 53.22
C LYS A 89 7.56 -3.59 51.98
N ASN A 90 7.39 -2.44 51.33
CA ASN A 90 8.25 -2.01 50.23
C ASN A 90 9.08 -0.78 50.63
N THR A 91 10.40 -0.98 50.77
CA THR A 91 11.38 0.06 51.15
C THR A 91 11.82 0.96 49.99
N VAL A 92 11.15 0.88 48.84
CA VAL A 92 11.50 1.60 47.60
C VAL A 92 10.35 2.51 47.14
N ASP A 93 10.68 3.74 46.74
CA ASP A 93 9.72 4.76 46.33
C ASP A 93 8.97 4.35 45.04
N PRO A 94 7.62 4.28 45.04
CA PRO A 94 6.78 4.09 43.85
C PRO A 94 7.11 5.00 42.66
N ALA A 95 7.65 6.21 42.88
CA ALA A 95 8.06 7.14 41.83
C ALA A 95 9.27 6.65 41.01
N THR A 96 10.03 5.68 41.53
CA THR A 96 11.22 5.12 40.87
C THR A 96 10.92 3.84 40.09
N ILE A 97 9.70 3.30 40.20
CA ILE A 97 9.36 1.97 39.72
C ILE A 97 8.41 2.06 38.53
N LEU A 98 8.87 1.60 37.36
CA LEU A 98 8.06 1.55 36.15
C LEU A 98 6.94 0.50 36.26
N ILE A 99 5.77 0.79 35.69
CA ILE A 99 4.66 -0.17 35.62
C ILE A 99 5.04 -1.42 34.81
N SER A 100 5.88 -1.29 33.79
CA SER A 100 6.40 -2.42 33.01
C SER A 100 7.37 -3.34 33.78
N SER A 101 7.70 -3.01 35.04
CA SER A 101 8.55 -3.84 35.88
C SER A 101 7.92 -5.23 36.13
N LYS A 102 8.76 -6.26 35.97
CA LYS A 102 8.43 -7.65 36.33
C LYS A 102 8.88 -8.03 37.75
N LYS A 103 9.59 -7.14 38.47
CA LYS A 103 9.95 -7.37 39.88
C LYS A 103 8.68 -7.41 40.73
N LYS A 104 8.65 -8.28 41.75
CA LYS A 104 7.52 -8.41 42.68
C LYS A 104 7.66 -7.41 43.83
N PHE A 105 6.55 -6.79 44.18
CA PHE A 105 6.40 -5.89 45.33
C PHE A 105 5.14 -6.29 46.10
N PHE A 106 5.03 -5.87 47.36
CA PHE A 106 3.87 -6.17 48.20
C PHE A 106 2.71 -5.20 47.93
N TRP A 107 1.50 -5.75 47.80
CA TRP A 107 0.27 -4.99 47.60
C TRP A 107 -0.73 -5.35 48.68
N LYS A 108 -1.49 -4.37 49.16
CA LYS A 108 -2.51 -4.53 50.20
C LYS A 108 -3.88 -4.10 49.67
N CYS A 109 -4.90 -4.96 49.79
CA CYS A 109 -6.26 -4.59 49.42
C CYS A 109 -6.97 -3.88 50.57
N LYS A 110 -7.44 -2.64 50.36
CA LYS A 110 -8.27 -1.91 51.32
C LYS A 110 -9.63 -2.58 51.62
N LYS A 111 -10.16 -3.41 50.72
CA LYS A 111 -11.47 -4.08 50.90
C LYS A 111 -11.43 -5.23 51.91
N CYS A 112 -10.38 -6.05 51.88
CA CYS A 112 -10.29 -7.30 52.66
C CYS A 112 -9.00 -7.45 53.49
N GLY A 113 -8.14 -6.43 53.51
CA GLY A 113 -6.87 -6.45 54.22
C GLY A 113 -5.78 -7.36 53.64
N LYS A 114 -6.08 -8.22 52.64
CA LYS A 114 -5.12 -9.17 52.07
C LYS A 114 -3.86 -8.47 51.58
N GLU A 115 -2.72 -9.05 51.90
CA GLU A 115 -1.41 -8.66 51.39
C GLU A 115 -0.86 -9.76 50.47
N TRP A 116 -0.25 -9.41 49.33
CA TRP A 116 0.38 -10.37 48.41
C TRP A 116 1.52 -9.78 47.58
N PRO A 117 2.59 -10.55 47.27
CA PRO A 117 3.68 -10.12 46.41
C PRO A 117 3.40 -10.38 44.92
N THR A 118 3.38 -9.35 44.07
CA THR A 118 3.28 -9.50 42.60
C THR A 118 3.83 -8.28 41.84
N SER A 119 3.91 -8.35 40.51
CA SER A 119 4.50 -7.28 39.69
C SER A 119 3.53 -6.12 39.40
N PRO A 120 4.02 -4.88 39.23
CA PRO A 120 3.21 -3.72 38.82
C PRO A 120 2.48 -3.96 37.49
N GLN A 121 3.15 -4.56 36.51
CA GLN A 121 2.57 -4.92 35.21
C GLN A 121 1.31 -5.77 35.40
N SER A 122 1.43 -6.85 36.20
CA SER A 122 0.30 -7.74 36.49
C SER A 122 -0.83 -7.07 37.30
N ARG A 123 -0.57 -5.99 38.06
CA ARG A 123 -1.62 -5.18 38.70
C ARG A 123 -2.31 -4.23 37.73
N TYR A 124 -1.55 -3.63 36.82
CA TYR A 124 -2.06 -2.73 35.78
C TYR A 124 -2.94 -3.48 34.77
N ASP A 125 -2.49 -4.63 34.28
CA ASP A 125 -3.26 -5.52 33.40
C ASP A 125 -4.56 -6.01 34.08
N ALA A 126 -4.50 -6.26 35.40
CA ALA A 126 -5.66 -6.59 36.22
C ALA A 126 -6.55 -5.38 36.59
N LYS A 127 -6.19 -4.16 36.15
CA LYS A 127 -6.89 -2.89 36.47
C LYS A 127 -7.15 -2.70 37.97
N GLY A 128 -6.17 -3.03 38.81
CA GLY A 128 -6.26 -2.86 40.26
C GLY A 128 -7.17 -3.87 40.98
N LYS A 129 -7.79 -4.83 40.28
CA LYS A 129 -8.64 -5.86 40.91
C LYS A 129 -7.87 -6.69 41.95
N CYS A 130 -8.52 -7.00 43.06
CA CYS A 130 -7.99 -7.87 44.11
C CYS A 130 -8.00 -9.35 43.66
N PRO A 131 -6.92 -10.11 43.89
CA PRO A 131 -6.88 -11.57 43.71
C PRO A 131 -7.95 -12.32 44.52
N SER A 132 -8.33 -11.84 45.70
CA SER A 132 -9.46 -12.39 46.47
C SER A 132 -10.79 -11.76 46.02
N CYS A 133 -11.13 -10.54 46.47
CA CYS A 133 -12.48 -9.96 46.29
C CYS A 133 -13.01 -9.92 44.86
N ASP A 134 -12.19 -9.48 43.90
CA ASP A 134 -12.67 -9.06 42.57
C ASP A 134 -12.38 -10.10 41.47
N SER A 135 -11.74 -11.22 41.81
CA SER A 135 -11.31 -12.22 40.82
C SER A 135 -11.16 -13.67 41.28
N ASN A 136 -11.27 -13.98 42.59
CA ASN A 136 -11.22 -15.35 43.13
C ASN A 136 -10.01 -16.20 42.66
N LYS A 137 -8.86 -15.55 42.43
CA LYS A 137 -7.57 -16.17 42.09
C LYS A 137 -6.76 -16.59 43.32
N SER A 138 -7.06 -16.04 44.49
CA SER A 138 -6.52 -16.47 45.78
C SER A 138 -7.65 -16.59 46.80
N VAL A 139 -7.58 -17.60 47.66
CA VAL A 139 -8.50 -17.75 48.77
C VAL A 139 -8.03 -16.93 49.98
N GLN A 140 -8.98 -16.44 50.74
CA GLN A 140 -8.80 -15.82 52.04
C GLN A 140 -9.99 -16.21 52.94
N PRO A 141 -9.73 -16.81 54.12
CA PRO A 141 -10.77 -17.09 55.12
C PRO A 141 -11.55 -15.82 55.49
N GLY A 142 -12.87 -15.96 55.66
CA GLY A 142 -13.79 -14.88 56.00
C GLY A 142 -14.07 -13.90 54.85
N VAL A 143 -13.63 -14.20 53.62
CA VAL A 143 -13.74 -13.26 52.48
C VAL A 143 -14.18 -13.95 51.19
N ASN A 144 -13.51 -15.03 50.79
CA ASN A 144 -13.85 -15.76 49.57
C ASN A 144 -13.50 -17.25 49.61
N ASP A 145 -13.35 -17.79 50.81
CA ASP A 145 -13.39 -19.23 51.06
C ASP A 145 -14.80 -19.82 50.79
N VAL A 146 -14.86 -21.14 50.77
CA VAL A 146 -16.05 -21.90 50.41
C VAL A 146 -17.19 -21.75 51.41
N PHE A 147 -16.90 -21.52 52.69
CA PHE A 147 -17.91 -21.41 53.75
C PHE A 147 -18.43 -19.99 53.92
N THR A 148 -17.65 -18.96 53.59
CA THR A 148 -18.12 -17.58 53.44
C THR A 148 -18.98 -17.41 52.20
N LEU A 149 -18.57 -17.99 51.06
CA LEU A 149 -19.34 -17.89 49.80
C LEU A 149 -20.53 -18.85 49.73
N VAL A 150 -20.45 -19.99 50.40
CA VAL A 150 -21.49 -21.04 50.39
C VAL A 150 -21.73 -21.61 51.81
N PRO A 151 -22.31 -20.82 52.75
CA PRO A 151 -22.56 -21.29 54.12
C PRO A 151 -23.37 -22.60 54.18
N GLU A 152 -24.27 -22.79 53.22
CA GLU A 152 -25.07 -24.00 53.04
C GLU A 152 -24.23 -25.30 52.90
N LEU A 153 -22.97 -25.22 52.44
CA LEU A 153 -22.11 -26.40 52.35
C LEU A 153 -21.86 -27.04 53.73
N LYS A 154 -21.86 -26.25 54.81
CA LYS A 154 -21.73 -26.75 56.19
C LYS A 154 -22.82 -27.77 56.55
N LYS A 155 -24.00 -27.70 55.93
CA LYS A 155 -25.12 -28.62 56.17
C LYS A 155 -24.88 -30.03 55.59
N ILE A 156 -23.92 -30.19 54.69
CA ILE A 156 -23.59 -31.49 54.07
C ILE A 156 -22.13 -31.91 54.25
N TYR A 157 -21.33 -31.17 55.04
CA TYR A 157 -19.90 -31.42 55.24
C TYR A 157 -19.67 -32.30 56.48
N ASP A 158 -18.93 -33.41 56.33
CA ASP A 158 -18.59 -34.30 57.45
C ASP A 158 -17.31 -33.79 58.15
N PHE A 159 -17.46 -33.04 59.24
CA PHE A 159 -16.34 -32.45 59.96
C PHE A 159 -15.40 -33.49 60.60
N GLU A 160 -15.92 -34.64 61.04
CA GLU A 160 -15.11 -35.71 61.65
C GLU A 160 -14.22 -36.41 60.61
N LYS A 161 -14.78 -36.74 59.44
CA LYS A 161 -14.04 -37.40 58.36
C LYS A 161 -13.12 -36.44 57.61
N ASN A 162 -13.40 -35.14 57.65
CA ASN A 162 -12.59 -34.09 56.99
C ASN A 162 -11.65 -33.33 57.93
N LYS A 163 -11.41 -33.79 59.17
CA LYS A 163 -10.56 -33.09 60.16
C LYS A 163 -9.12 -32.81 59.72
N ASN A 164 -8.63 -33.49 58.69
CA ASN A 164 -7.32 -33.27 58.08
C ASN A 164 -7.33 -32.26 56.91
N ILE A 165 -8.49 -31.66 56.58
CA ILE A 165 -8.67 -30.75 55.44
C ILE A 165 -8.77 -29.30 55.95
N ASP A 166 -7.82 -28.47 55.55
CA ASP A 166 -7.87 -27.02 55.74
C ASP A 166 -8.91 -26.39 54.80
N ILE A 167 -10.18 -26.49 55.22
CA ILE A 167 -11.36 -26.08 54.46
C ILE A 167 -11.55 -24.56 54.41
N GLU A 168 -11.09 -23.85 55.44
CA GLU A 168 -11.15 -22.38 55.53
C GLU A 168 -10.24 -21.70 54.47
N HIS A 169 -9.23 -22.41 53.96
CA HIS A 169 -8.41 -21.96 52.83
C HIS A 169 -8.85 -22.53 51.46
N GLN A 170 -9.95 -23.28 51.37
CA GLN A 170 -10.52 -23.74 50.10
C GLN A 170 -11.53 -22.74 49.53
N GLY A 171 -11.45 -22.46 48.23
CA GLY A 171 -12.45 -21.68 47.50
C GLY A 171 -13.51 -22.59 46.87
N TRP A 172 -14.66 -22.02 46.48
CA TRP A 172 -15.75 -22.77 45.83
C TRP A 172 -15.35 -23.57 44.59
N SER A 173 -14.30 -23.14 43.88
CA SER A 173 -13.77 -23.78 42.68
C SER A 173 -12.75 -24.89 42.96
N SER A 174 -12.44 -25.17 44.23
CA SER A 174 -11.44 -26.18 44.63
C SER A 174 -11.83 -27.60 44.20
N ARG A 175 -10.80 -28.40 43.92
CA ARG A 175 -10.89 -29.85 43.63
C ARG A 175 -10.59 -30.71 44.86
N GLU A 176 -10.45 -30.10 46.03
CA GLU A 176 -10.16 -30.82 47.27
C GLU A 176 -11.25 -31.86 47.57
N ARG A 177 -10.85 -33.04 48.05
CA ARG A 177 -11.74 -34.20 48.24
C ARG A 177 -12.34 -34.21 49.65
N ILE A 178 -13.63 -33.91 49.72
CA ILE A 178 -14.38 -33.85 50.98
C ILE A 178 -15.32 -35.05 51.13
N ALA A 179 -15.44 -35.57 52.34
CA ALA A 179 -16.54 -36.42 52.77
C ALA A 179 -17.79 -35.56 53.03
N CYS A 180 -18.93 -36.02 52.54
CA CYS A 180 -20.22 -35.38 52.70
C CYS A 180 -21.22 -36.35 53.33
N LYS A 181 -22.15 -35.79 54.12
CA LYS A 181 -23.25 -36.52 54.76
C LYS A 181 -24.54 -35.76 54.58
N CYS A 182 -25.60 -36.41 54.10
CA CYS A 182 -26.88 -35.74 53.86
C CYS A 182 -27.73 -35.72 55.14
N PRO A 183 -28.21 -34.55 55.60
CA PRO A 183 -29.08 -34.48 56.79
C PRO A 183 -30.44 -35.14 56.53
N ASP A 184 -31.00 -35.00 55.32
CA ASP A 184 -32.32 -35.55 54.95
C ASP A 184 -32.41 -37.08 54.92
N CYS A 185 -31.30 -37.78 54.61
CA CYS A 185 -31.31 -39.22 54.33
C CYS A 185 -30.14 -40.01 54.90
N GLY A 186 -29.29 -39.40 55.73
CA GLY A 186 -28.16 -40.03 56.41
C GLY A 186 -27.00 -40.49 55.51
N ARG A 187 -27.20 -40.57 54.18
CA ARG A 187 -26.23 -41.09 53.23
C ARG A 187 -24.91 -40.33 53.28
N GLU A 188 -23.81 -41.07 53.26
CA GLU A 188 -22.45 -40.54 53.21
C GLU A 188 -21.81 -40.81 51.84
N TRP A 189 -21.00 -39.88 51.33
CA TRP A 189 -20.24 -40.03 50.07
C TRP A 189 -18.98 -39.16 50.07
N THR A 190 -17.96 -39.54 49.28
CA THR A 190 -16.77 -38.70 49.06
C THR A 190 -16.83 -38.03 47.69
N THR A 191 -16.56 -36.74 47.63
CA THR A 191 -16.69 -35.92 46.42
C THR A 191 -15.64 -34.80 46.37
N ILE A 192 -15.70 -33.90 45.39
CA ILE A 192 -14.86 -32.70 45.33
C ILE A 192 -15.69 -31.43 45.55
N ILE A 193 -15.14 -30.44 46.23
CA ILE A 193 -15.85 -29.20 46.65
C ILE A 193 -16.64 -28.57 45.49
N ASN A 194 -15.99 -28.28 44.36
CA ASN A 194 -16.62 -27.60 43.22
C ASN A 194 -17.73 -28.41 42.50
N SER A 195 -17.86 -29.71 42.78
CA SER A 195 -18.93 -30.55 42.24
C SER A 195 -20.21 -30.50 43.08
N GLN A 196 -20.17 -29.90 44.27
CA GLN A 196 -21.33 -29.74 45.16
C GLN A 196 -21.92 -28.33 45.09
N ILE A 197 -21.30 -27.41 44.35
CA ILE A 197 -21.63 -25.99 44.30
C ILE A 197 -21.97 -25.60 42.87
N LEU A 198 -23.12 -24.94 42.68
CA LEU A 198 -23.52 -24.36 41.40
C LEU A 198 -23.65 -22.84 41.55
N LYS A 199 -22.98 -22.07 40.69
CA LYS A 199 -23.05 -20.59 40.67
C LYS A 199 -24.21 -20.13 39.79
N GLU A 200 -25.09 -19.29 40.32
CA GLU A 200 -26.25 -18.73 39.62
C GLU A 200 -26.16 -17.19 39.62
N GLY A 201 -25.69 -16.62 38.51
CA GLY A 201 -25.35 -15.20 38.46
C GLY A 201 -24.20 -14.90 39.42
N ASP A 202 -24.48 -14.14 40.48
CA ASP A 202 -23.53 -13.81 41.55
C ASP A 202 -23.76 -14.55 42.88
N SER A 203 -24.80 -15.39 42.97
CA SER A 203 -25.02 -16.26 44.13
C SER A 203 -24.51 -17.69 43.88
N TYR A 204 -24.49 -18.50 44.94
CA TYR A 204 -24.11 -19.91 44.91
C TYR A 204 -25.19 -20.74 45.61
N ARG A 205 -25.47 -21.94 45.09
CA ARG A 205 -26.31 -22.95 45.76
C ARG A 205 -25.58 -24.28 45.88
N ILE A 206 -25.96 -25.08 46.86
CA ILE A 206 -25.52 -26.48 46.93
C ILE A 206 -26.37 -27.38 46.02
N ILE A 207 -25.74 -28.40 45.45
CA ILE A 207 -26.40 -29.47 44.67
C ILE A 207 -26.95 -30.56 45.59
N GLY A 208 -26.35 -30.74 46.77
CA GLY A 208 -26.83 -31.69 47.78
C GLY A 208 -26.71 -33.15 47.34
N CYS A 209 -27.52 -34.03 47.95
CA CYS A 209 -27.46 -35.46 47.68
C CYS A 209 -28.17 -35.83 46.36
N ASP A 210 -27.43 -36.52 45.48
CA ASP A 210 -27.89 -37.02 44.17
C ASP A 210 -29.19 -37.85 44.21
N HIS A 211 -29.57 -38.41 45.37
CA HIS A 211 -30.84 -39.13 45.54
C HIS A 211 -32.08 -38.28 45.27
N LYS A 212 -32.04 -36.96 45.51
CA LYS A 212 -33.13 -36.03 45.15
C LYS A 212 -32.92 -35.34 43.80
N ASN A 213 -31.68 -35.24 43.31
CA ASN A 213 -31.34 -34.48 42.09
C ASN A 213 -31.30 -35.32 40.80
N ARG A 214 -31.52 -36.64 40.88
CA ARG A 214 -31.85 -37.46 39.70
C ARG A 214 -33.23 -37.11 39.13
N LYS A 215 -33.28 -36.06 38.31
CA LYS A 215 -34.02 -36.18 37.03
C LYS A 215 -33.36 -37.31 36.26
N THR A 216 -33.88 -38.52 36.39
CA THR A 216 -33.52 -39.62 35.52
C THR A 216 -33.73 -39.17 34.08
N ARG A 217 -32.71 -39.32 33.23
CA ARG A 217 -32.97 -39.39 31.79
C ARG A 217 -33.78 -40.67 31.60
N GLN A 218 -35.10 -40.51 31.44
CA GLN A 218 -36.04 -41.65 31.30
C GLN A 218 -35.70 -42.53 30.10
N HIS A 219 -34.97 -41.98 29.12
CA HIS A 219 -34.27 -42.73 28.09
C HIS A 219 -32.80 -42.29 27.99
N VAL A 220 -31.88 -43.25 27.87
CA VAL A 220 -30.53 -43.02 27.35
C VAL A 220 -30.44 -43.84 26.08
N PRO A 221 -30.49 -43.22 24.89
CA PRO A 221 -30.67 -43.95 23.65
C PRO A 221 -29.51 -44.92 23.35
N PHE A 222 -29.83 -45.96 22.61
CA PHE A 222 -28.85 -46.80 21.94
C PHE A 222 -28.20 -46.07 20.75
N VAL A 223 -27.12 -46.62 20.21
CA VAL A 223 -26.43 -46.04 19.05
C VAL A 223 -27.39 -45.97 17.86
N SER A 224 -28.16 -47.04 17.62
CA SER A 224 -29.22 -47.15 16.61
C SER A 224 -30.23 -46.01 16.65
N GLU A 225 -30.60 -45.56 17.85
CA GLU A 225 -31.59 -44.51 18.11
C GLU A 225 -31.03 -43.08 18.00
N SER A 226 -29.74 -42.94 17.71
CA SER A 226 -29.06 -41.64 17.55
C SER A 226 -28.64 -41.45 16.08
N PRO A 227 -29.45 -40.75 15.25
CA PRO A 227 -29.16 -40.58 13.82
C PRO A 227 -27.81 -39.91 13.52
N THR A 228 -27.30 -39.08 14.44
CA THR A 228 -25.99 -38.43 14.34
C THR A 228 -24.82 -39.38 14.62
N LEU A 229 -25.07 -40.51 15.29
CA LEU A 229 -24.12 -41.63 15.42
C LEU A 229 -24.25 -42.60 14.25
N MET A 230 -25.46 -43.12 13.98
CA MET A 230 -25.69 -44.10 12.91
C MET A 230 -25.25 -43.62 11.53
N ARG A 231 -25.43 -42.33 11.20
CA ARG A 231 -24.92 -41.74 9.95
C ARG A 231 -23.43 -42.03 9.70
N PHE A 232 -22.66 -42.27 10.75
CA PHE A 232 -21.21 -42.50 10.67
C PHE A 232 -20.78 -43.87 11.21
N TRP A 233 -21.68 -44.79 11.54
CA TRP A 233 -21.30 -46.07 12.16
C TRP A 233 -20.68 -47.03 11.12
N ASP A 234 -19.50 -47.58 11.43
CA ASP A 234 -18.75 -48.46 10.53
C ASP A 234 -19.15 -49.94 10.78
N ASN A 235 -20.22 -50.41 10.14
CA ASN A 235 -20.74 -51.78 10.33
C ASN A 235 -19.74 -52.88 9.95
N GLU A 236 -18.77 -52.58 9.08
CA GLU A 236 -17.74 -53.54 8.63
C GLU A 236 -16.64 -53.73 9.68
N LYS A 237 -16.39 -52.73 10.54
CA LYS A 237 -15.28 -52.73 11.51
C LYS A 237 -15.73 -52.79 12.97
N ASN A 238 -16.99 -52.54 13.27
CA ASN A 238 -17.52 -52.67 14.62
C ASN A 238 -18.03 -54.09 14.87
N SER A 239 -17.40 -54.79 15.82
CA SER A 239 -17.98 -55.97 16.48
C SER A 239 -19.04 -55.63 17.54
N LEU A 240 -19.38 -54.34 17.67
CA LEU A 240 -20.40 -53.82 18.58
C LEU A 240 -21.74 -53.71 17.84
N ASP A 241 -22.78 -54.32 18.39
CA ASP A 241 -24.15 -54.16 17.90
C ASP A 241 -24.70 -52.77 18.28
N PRO A 242 -25.10 -51.92 17.32
CA PRO A 242 -25.61 -50.59 17.61
C PRO A 242 -27.01 -50.59 18.27
N SER A 243 -27.76 -51.70 18.23
CA SER A 243 -29.09 -51.81 18.86
C SER A 243 -29.03 -52.06 20.37
N THR A 244 -27.97 -52.69 20.87
CA THR A 244 -27.73 -52.90 22.32
C THR A 244 -26.63 -51.99 22.90
N THR A 245 -25.78 -51.37 22.08
CA THR A 245 -24.74 -50.44 22.55
C THR A 245 -25.33 -49.06 22.87
N SER A 246 -25.17 -48.57 24.11
CA SER A 246 -25.66 -47.25 24.53
C SER A 246 -24.86 -46.07 23.93
N SER A 247 -25.54 -45.00 23.49
CA SER A 247 -24.91 -43.76 23.02
C SER A 247 -24.06 -43.06 24.08
N ALA A 248 -24.29 -43.36 25.36
CA ALA A 248 -23.53 -42.82 26.49
C ALA A 248 -22.25 -43.62 26.83
N SER A 249 -21.92 -44.67 26.08
CA SER A 249 -20.75 -45.52 26.31
C SER A 249 -19.42 -44.84 25.99
N ASP A 250 -18.43 -44.93 26.87
CA ASP A 250 -17.07 -44.44 26.61
C ASP A 250 -16.21 -45.40 25.77
N ILE A 251 -16.75 -46.57 25.37
CA ILE A 251 -16.09 -47.52 24.47
C ILE A 251 -15.80 -46.86 23.12
N ALA A 252 -14.63 -47.18 22.54
CA ALA A 252 -14.25 -46.74 21.19
C ALA A 252 -14.93 -47.61 20.13
N ALA A 253 -15.62 -46.97 19.20
CA ALA A 253 -16.14 -47.57 17.98
C ALA A 253 -15.39 -47.05 16.75
N TYR A 254 -15.50 -47.76 15.64
CA TYR A 254 -15.11 -47.28 14.32
C TYR A 254 -16.24 -46.47 13.67
N TRP A 255 -15.84 -45.47 12.90
CA TRP A 255 -16.74 -44.54 12.23
C TRP A 255 -16.31 -44.33 10.79
N LYS A 256 -17.23 -44.41 9.84
CA LYS A 256 -17.01 -44.27 8.40
C LYS A 256 -17.79 -43.04 7.91
N CYS A 257 -17.17 -42.16 7.12
CA CYS A 257 -17.88 -41.00 6.60
C CYS A 257 -18.68 -41.36 5.32
N PRO A 258 -20.01 -41.19 5.28
CA PRO A 258 -20.74 -41.35 4.02
C PRO A 258 -20.32 -40.26 3.01
N ASP A 259 -20.15 -39.01 3.46
CA ASP A 259 -19.78 -37.88 2.59
C ASP A 259 -18.37 -37.97 1.94
N CYS A 260 -17.45 -38.81 2.45
CA CYS A 260 -16.05 -38.82 1.99
C CYS A 260 -15.24 -40.10 2.23
N GLY A 261 -15.88 -41.23 2.60
CA GLY A 261 -15.23 -42.53 2.81
C GLY A 261 -14.29 -42.66 4.02
N TYR A 262 -13.79 -41.55 4.59
CA TYR A 262 -12.80 -41.58 5.69
C TYR A 262 -13.29 -42.40 6.89
N SER A 263 -12.49 -43.39 7.32
CA SER A 263 -12.74 -44.25 8.48
C SER A 263 -11.78 -43.93 9.63
N TRP A 264 -12.29 -43.82 10.86
CA TRP A 264 -11.53 -43.48 12.08
C TRP A 264 -12.13 -44.12 13.34
N SER A 265 -11.36 -44.29 14.41
CA SER A 265 -11.87 -44.73 15.71
C SER A 265 -12.11 -43.56 16.68
N ALA A 266 -13.17 -43.61 17.48
CA ALA A 266 -13.48 -42.64 18.54
C ALA A 266 -14.50 -43.17 19.56
N GLY A 267 -14.46 -42.65 20.80
CA GLY A 267 -15.42 -42.99 21.86
C GLY A 267 -16.86 -42.52 21.56
N ILE A 268 -17.84 -43.41 21.75
CA ILE A 268 -19.25 -43.20 21.37
C ILE A 268 -19.85 -41.97 22.07
N ARG A 269 -19.74 -41.89 23.40
CA ARG A 269 -20.17 -40.76 24.24
C ARG A 269 -19.57 -39.42 23.84
N SER A 270 -18.35 -39.43 23.27
CA SER A 270 -17.66 -38.22 22.81
C SER A 270 -18.24 -37.72 21.47
N ARG A 271 -18.62 -38.66 20.59
CA ARG A 271 -19.31 -38.37 19.33
C ARG A 271 -20.73 -37.84 19.58
N ASP A 272 -21.47 -38.44 20.52
CA ASP A 272 -22.83 -38.06 20.93
C ASP A 272 -22.88 -36.65 21.54
N ARG A 273 -21.97 -36.36 22.49
CA ARG A 273 -21.88 -35.05 23.17
C ARG A 273 -21.41 -33.91 22.26
N SER A 274 -20.84 -34.19 21.10
CA SER A 274 -20.42 -33.15 20.16
C SER A 274 -21.64 -32.56 19.44
N LYS A 275 -21.94 -31.27 19.68
CA LYS A 275 -23.16 -30.58 19.19
C LYS A 275 -23.39 -30.60 17.66
N ASN A 276 -22.41 -31.07 16.90
CA ASN A 276 -22.60 -31.65 15.57
C ASN A 276 -21.53 -32.73 15.42
N SER A 277 -21.92 -34.00 15.25
CA SER A 277 -21.02 -35.17 15.17
C SER A 277 -20.27 -35.27 13.83
N LYS A 278 -19.61 -34.17 13.43
CA LYS A 278 -19.01 -33.99 12.11
C LYS A 278 -17.88 -34.97 11.80
N CYS A 279 -17.70 -35.29 10.52
CA CYS A 279 -16.53 -36.01 10.03
C CYS A 279 -15.22 -35.24 10.30
N PRO A 280 -14.18 -35.85 10.87
CA PRO A 280 -12.86 -35.22 11.04
C PRO A 280 -12.17 -34.86 9.72
N CYS A 281 -12.49 -35.53 8.61
CA CYS A 281 -11.92 -35.30 7.28
C CYS A 281 -12.66 -34.16 6.54
N CYS A 282 -13.76 -34.42 5.82
CA CYS A 282 -14.38 -33.42 4.95
C CYS A 282 -15.09 -32.27 5.69
N GLN A 283 -15.84 -32.56 6.75
CA GLN A 283 -16.72 -31.58 7.41
C GLN A 283 -16.03 -30.70 8.47
N ASN A 284 -14.82 -31.07 8.90
CA ASN A 284 -14.10 -30.44 10.01
C ASN A 284 -12.59 -30.23 9.74
N LEU A 285 -12.05 -30.78 8.64
CA LEU A 285 -10.68 -30.58 8.15
C LEU A 285 -9.56 -30.80 9.18
N LYS A 286 -9.79 -31.64 10.19
CA LYS A 286 -8.84 -31.99 11.26
C LYS A 286 -7.91 -33.16 10.92
N LYS A 287 -8.34 -34.03 10.01
CA LYS A 287 -7.56 -35.17 9.50
C LYS A 287 -7.43 -35.03 7.99
N PHE A 288 -6.18 -34.93 7.54
CA PHE A 288 -5.84 -34.83 6.13
C PHE A 288 -5.73 -36.21 5.50
N VAL A 289 -6.28 -36.37 4.30
CA VAL A 289 -6.27 -37.60 3.49
C VAL A 289 -6.10 -37.20 2.02
N PRO A 290 -4.97 -37.58 1.36
CA PRO A 290 -4.76 -37.36 -0.07
C PRO A 290 -5.91 -37.92 -0.92
N GLY A 291 -6.32 -37.20 -1.96
CA GLY A 291 -7.41 -37.61 -2.86
C GLY A 291 -8.82 -37.47 -2.26
N ILE A 292 -8.96 -36.96 -1.04
CA ILE A 292 -10.27 -36.78 -0.37
C ILE A 292 -10.45 -35.37 0.18
N ASN A 293 -9.47 -34.83 0.92
CA ASN A 293 -9.53 -33.44 1.40
C ASN A 293 -8.24 -32.64 1.18
N ASP A 294 -7.48 -33.00 0.15
CA ASP A 294 -6.44 -32.15 -0.40
C ASP A 294 -7.00 -30.94 -1.17
N ALA A 295 -6.14 -29.94 -1.35
CA ALA A 295 -6.53 -28.66 -1.90
C ALA A 295 -6.85 -28.69 -3.40
N LEU A 296 -6.34 -29.66 -4.17
CA LEU A 296 -6.57 -29.74 -5.62
C LEU A 296 -7.79 -30.60 -5.97
N THR A 297 -8.12 -31.58 -5.13
CA THR A 297 -9.35 -32.37 -5.19
C THR A 297 -10.56 -31.55 -4.74
N LEU A 298 -10.47 -30.84 -3.61
CA LEU A 298 -11.59 -30.04 -3.09
C LEU A 298 -11.84 -28.73 -3.84
N LEU A 299 -10.85 -28.19 -4.56
CA LEU A 299 -10.94 -26.88 -5.20
C LEU A 299 -10.47 -26.96 -6.67
N PRO A 300 -11.37 -27.32 -7.62
CA PRO A 300 -11.04 -27.40 -9.04
C PRO A 300 -10.46 -26.10 -9.61
N ASP A 301 -10.94 -24.93 -9.15
CA ASP A 301 -10.39 -23.62 -9.51
C ASP A 301 -8.92 -23.42 -9.06
N LEU A 302 -8.49 -24.09 -7.99
CA LEU A 302 -7.10 -24.05 -7.52
C LEU A 302 -6.23 -24.98 -8.37
N LYS A 303 -6.74 -26.18 -8.70
CA LYS A 303 -6.11 -27.13 -9.63
C LYS A 303 -5.94 -26.53 -11.03
N ARG A 304 -6.91 -25.72 -11.50
CA ARG A 304 -6.87 -24.95 -12.76
C ARG A 304 -5.71 -23.96 -12.83
N LEU A 305 -5.20 -23.50 -11.68
CA LEU A 305 -4.08 -22.55 -11.60
C LEU A 305 -2.75 -23.21 -11.23
N TYR A 306 -2.70 -24.53 -10.99
CA TYR A 306 -1.50 -25.24 -10.54
C TYR A 306 -0.59 -25.59 -11.72
N ASP A 307 0.70 -25.28 -11.60
CA ASP A 307 1.68 -25.53 -12.66
C ASP A 307 2.26 -26.95 -12.53
N PHE A 308 1.76 -27.90 -13.32
CA PHE A 308 2.25 -29.28 -13.29
C PHE A 308 3.66 -29.44 -13.89
N GLU A 309 4.12 -28.50 -14.72
CA GLU A 309 5.45 -28.54 -15.36
C GLU A 309 6.53 -28.03 -14.40
N LYS A 310 6.21 -27.01 -13.58
CA LYS A 310 7.17 -26.39 -12.63
C LYS A 310 7.11 -26.94 -11.21
N ASN A 311 6.10 -27.73 -10.86
CA ASN A 311 6.03 -28.46 -9.59
C ASN A 311 6.40 -29.95 -9.73
N VAL A 312 7.21 -30.32 -10.72
CA VAL A 312 7.73 -31.70 -10.87
C VAL A 312 8.46 -32.13 -9.60
N GLY A 313 8.09 -33.30 -9.08
CA GLY A 313 8.57 -33.82 -7.79
C GLY A 313 7.68 -33.52 -6.58
N ILE A 314 6.63 -32.69 -6.74
CA ILE A 314 5.61 -32.46 -5.70
C ILE A 314 4.37 -33.30 -6.02
N ASP A 315 3.98 -34.20 -5.09
CA ASP A 315 2.71 -34.94 -5.18
C ASP A 315 1.50 -33.96 -5.15
N PRO A 316 0.70 -33.88 -6.22
CA PRO A 316 -0.48 -33.01 -6.28
C PRO A 316 -1.54 -33.32 -5.21
N LEU A 317 -1.57 -34.54 -4.66
CA LEU A 317 -2.53 -34.96 -3.63
C LEU A 317 -2.02 -34.69 -2.20
N SER A 318 -0.77 -34.25 -2.02
CA SER A 318 -0.20 -33.90 -0.71
C SER A 318 -0.61 -32.51 -0.19
N LEU A 319 -1.17 -31.67 -1.07
CA LEU A 319 -1.43 -30.25 -0.84
C LEU A 319 -2.55 -29.99 0.19
N ARG A 320 -2.26 -29.24 1.27
CA ARG A 320 -3.22 -29.00 2.35
C ARG A 320 -3.94 -27.65 2.26
N ILE A 321 -5.27 -27.67 2.43
CA ILE A 321 -6.06 -26.45 2.64
C ILE A 321 -5.66 -25.82 3.99
N GLY A 322 -4.84 -24.77 3.93
CA GLY A 322 -4.28 -24.10 5.09
C GLY A 322 -2.75 -24.15 5.20
N ASP A 323 -2.04 -24.73 4.23
CA ASP A 323 -0.58 -24.60 4.17
C ASP A 323 -0.17 -23.13 3.96
N GLN A 324 0.72 -22.63 4.82
CA GLN A 324 1.27 -21.28 4.83
C GLN A 324 2.79 -21.27 4.62
N SER A 325 3.41 -22.45 4.53
CA SER A 325 4.85 -22.69 4.48
C SER A 325 5.31 -23.12 3.09
N THR A 326 4.60 -24.03 2.45
CA THR A 326 5.02 -24.60 1.17
C THR A 326 4.63 -23.68 0.02
N TYR A 327 5.63 -23.23 -0.75
CA TYR A 327 5.44 -22.48 -1.98
C TYR A 327 5.31 -23.44 -3.16
N TYR A 328 4.28 -23.20 -3.98
CA TYR A 328 4.06 -23.92 -5.23
C TYR A 328 4.11 -22.92 -6.39
N TRP A 329 4.47 -23.39 -7.58
CA TRP A 329 4.30 -22.64 -8.82
C TRP A 329 2.84 -22.69 -9.28
N TRP A 330 2.38 -21.56 -9.79
CA TRP A 330 1.03 -21.38 -10.29
C TRP A 330 1.12 -20.70 -11.65
N LYS A 331 0.25 -21.12 -12.58
CA LYS A 331 0.21 -20.69 -13.98
C LYS A 331 -1.23 -20.35 -14.31
N CYS A 332 -1.50 -19.13 -14.76
CA CYS A 332 -2.84 -18.72 -15.16
C CYS A 332 -3.11 -19.14 -16.61
N PRO A 333 -4.10 -20.01 -16.89
CA PRO A 333 -4.46 -20.36 -18.27
C PRO A 333 -5.04 -19.18 -19.07
N ASP A 334 -5.52 -18.15 -18.38
CA ASP A 334 -6.25 -17.03 -18.97
C ASP A 334 -5.33 -15.89 -19.47
N CYS A 335 -4.10 -15.80 -18.96
CA CYS A 335 -3.14 -14.75 -19.33
C CYS A 335 -1.66 -15.18 -19.34
N GLY A 336 -1.37 -16.47 -19.18
CA GLY A 336 -0.01 -17.02 -19.14
C GLY A 336 0.85 -16.59 -17.94
N TYR A 337 0.33 -15.74 -17.04
CA TYR A 337 1.10 -15.25 -15.90
C TYR A 337 1.41 -16.38 -14.91
N GLU A 338 2.71 -16.56 -14.64
CA GLU A 338 3.26 -17.54 -13.71
C GLU A 338 3.76 -16.82 -12.44
N TRP A 339 3.50 -17.41 -11.27
CA TRP A 339 3.98 -16.91 -9.97
C TRP A 339 4.16 -18.04 -8.96
N SER A 340 5.03 -17.86 -7.97
CA SER A 340 5.13 -18.77 -6.82
C SER A 340 4.37 -18.21 -5.62
N SER A 341 3.61 -19.06 -4.90
CA SER A 341 2.89 -18.66 -3.69
C SER A 341 2.42 -19.87 -2.86
N THR A 342 2.07 -19.66 -1.59
CA THR A 342 1.51 -20.73 -0.73
C THR A 342 0.00 -20.86 -0.91
N ILE A 343 -0.55 -22.07 -0.70
CA ILE A 343 -1.99 -22.36 -0.89
C ILE A 343 -2.87 -21.35 -0.14
N THR A 344 -2.56 -21.03 1.12
CA THR A 344 -3.38 -20.11 1.91
C THR A 344 -3.49 -18.72 1.28
N THR A 345 -2.45 -18.22 0.58
CA THR A 345 -2.54 -16.92 -0.12
C THR A 345 -3.45 -16.94 -1.36
N ARG A 346 -3.75 -18.13 -1.89
CA ARG A 346 -4.69 -18.35 -3.00
C ARG A 346 -6.15 -18.47 -2.54
N LEU A 347 -6.43 -18.53 -1.24
CA LEU A 347 -7.77 -18.81 -0.72
C LEU A 347 -8.35 -17.65 0.09
N ASP A 348 -9.63 -17.36 -0.13
CA ASP A 348 -10.47 -16.50 0.72
C ASP A 348 -11.56 -17.34 1.41
N ARG A 349 -12.19 -16.74 2.43
CA ARG A 349 -13.39 -17.28 3.07
C ARG A 349 -14.51 -16.25 3.08
N LYS A 350 -15.69 -16.61 2.59
CA LYS A 350 -16.93 -15.84 2.72
C LYS A 350 -18.04 -16.78 3.14
N ASP A 351 -18.83 -16.39 4.14
CA ASP A 351 -20.03 -17.12 4.59
C ASP A 351 -19.77 -18.62 4.88
N GLY A 352 -18.59 -18.91 5.43
CA GLY A 352 -18.11 -20.28 5.71
C GLY A 352 -17.59 -21.06 4.49
N LYS A 353 -17.84 -20.61 3.26
CA LYS A 353 -17.32 -21.22 2.03
C LYS A 353 -15.91 -20.75 1.72
N ILE A 354 -15.09 -21.65 1.17
CA ILE A 354 -13.75 -21.36 0.66
C ILE A 354 -13.88 -20.91 -0.80
N ILE A 355 -13.22 -19.82 -1.16
CA ILE A 355 -13.21 -19.26 -2.52
C ILE A 355 -11.77 -19.22 -3.00
N VAL A 356 -11.50 -19.76 -4.19
CA VAL A 356 -10.20 -19.62 -4.84
C VAL A 356 -10.09 -18.22 -5.43
N ARG A 357 -9.06 -17.47 -5.04
CA ARG A 357 -8.70 -16.21 -5.67
C ARG A 357 -8.29 -16.50 -7.11
N GLN A 358 -8.89 -15.80 -8.07
CA GLN A 358 -8.48 -15.82 -9.46
C GLN A 358 -7.05 -15.26 -9.62
N CYS A 359 -6.44 -15.41 -10.80
CA CYS A 359 -5.08 -14.91 -11.04
C CYS A 359 -4.97 -13.42 -10.65
N GLN A 360 -3.92 -13.06 -9.90
CA GLN A 360 -3.74 -11.68 -9.44
C GLN A 360 -3.52 -10.74 -10.64
N ASN A 361 -2.79 -11.19 -11.67
CA ASN A 361 -2.62 -10.43 -12.90
C ASN A 361 -3.97 -10.19 -13.61
N CYS A 362 -4.84 -11.19 -13.73
CA CYS A 362 -6.20 -11.00 -14.27
C CYS A 362 -7.08 -10.10 -13.39
N TYR A 363 -6.97 -10.20 -12.07
CA TYR A 363 -7.78 -9.40 -11.13
C TYR A 363 -7.39 -7.91 -11.12
N TYR A 364 -6.09 -7.61 -11.18
CA TYR A 364 -5.60 -6.23 -11.32
C TYR A 364 -5.81 -5.70 -12.75
N ASN A 365 -5.84 -6.56 -13.77
CA ASN A 365 -6.18 -6.22 -15.15
C ASN A 365 -7.66 -6.54 -15.52
N SER A 366 -8.60 -6.45 -14.57
CA SER A 366 -10.04 -6.60 -14.87
C SER A 366 -10.53 -5.40 -15.70
N PRO A 367 -11.29 -5.57 -16.80
CA PRO A 367 -11.71 -4.47 -17.68
C PRO A 367 -12.41 -3.30 -16.95
N ASP A 368 -13.24 -3.59 -15.95
CA ASP A 368 -13.87 -2.62 -15.04
C ASP A 368 -12.87 -1.79 -14.17
N ARG A 369 -11.56 -2.04 -14.31
CA ARG A 369 -10.46 -1.29 -13.69
C ARG A 369 -9.33 -0.95 -14.66
N LEU A 370 -9.43 -1.36 -15.93
CA LEU A 370 -8.39 -1.16 -16.93
C LEU A 370 -8.46 0.24 -17.53
N ALA A 371 -7.41 1.01 -17.26
CA ALA A 371 -6.99 2.06 -18.18
C ALA A 371 -6.37 1.43 -19.43
N THR A 372 -6.96 1.67 -20.61
CA THR A 372 -6.36 1.34 -21.91
C THR A 372 -5.11 2.20 -22.17
N VAL A 373 -4.27 1.83 -23.13
CA VAL A 373 -3.13 2.68 -23.56
C VAL A 373 -3.63 4.04 -24.06
N ALA A 374 -4.70 4.05 -24.86
CA ALA A 374 -5.39 5.25 -25.33
C ALA A 374 -5.82 6.18 -24.19
N SER A 375 -6.28 5.64 -23.05
CA SER A 375 -6.67 6.43 -21.86
C SER A 375 -5.49 7.04 -21.07
N LYS A 376 -4.27 6.98 -21.60
CA LYS A 376 -3.04 7.49 -20.96
C LYS A 376 -2.25 8.35 -21.94
N ASN A 377 -2.49 9.66 -21.91
CA ASN A 377 -1.79 10.65 -22.75
C ASN A 377 -0.26 10.45 -22.76
N LYS A 378 0.35 10.19 -21.59
CA LYS A 378 1.81 9.92 -21.46
C LYS A 378 2.34 8.68 -22.19
N LEU A 379 1.46 7.77 -22.59
CA LEU A 379 1.80 6.64 -23.47
C LEU A 379 1.59 7.05 -24.93
N MET A 380 0.42 7.62 -25.25
CA MET A 380 0.07 8.05 -26.62
C MET A 380 1.07 9.07 -27.19
N LYS A 381 1.56 9.98 -26.36
CA LYS A 381 2.70 10.90 -26.58
C LYS A 381 3.91 10.28 -27.27
N PHE A 382 4.19 9.01 -26.97
CA PHE A 382 5.34 8.26 -27.49
C PHE A 382 4.93 7.02 -28.29
N TRP A 383 3.64 6.77 -28.54
CA TRP A 383 3.17 5.55 -29.20
C TRP A 383 3.52 5.60 -30.70
N ASP A 384 4.24 4.60 -31.20
CA ASP A 384 4.54 4.50 -32.63
C ASP A 384 3.37 3.82 -33.36
N PHE A 385 2.47 4.60 -33.95
CA PHE A 385 1.28 4.06 -34.60
C PHE A 385 1.59 3.18 -35.82
N GLU A 386 2.62 3.51 -36.60
CA GLU A 386 2.96 2.75 -37.81
C GLU A 386 3.58 1.40 -37.44
N GLU A 387 4.56 1.39 -36.55
CA GLU A 387 5.23 0.16 -36.13
C GLU A 387 4.35 -0.72 -35.24
N ASN A 388 3.53 -0.15 -34.33
CA ASN A 388 2.59 -0.95 -33.54
C ASN A 388 1.45 -1.52 -34.38
N LYS A 389 0.98 -0.82 -35.42
CA LYS A 389 -0.03 -1.34 -36.35
C LYS A 389 0.50 -2.54 -37.14
N LYS A 390 1.78 -2.54 -37.56
CA LYS A 390 2.45 -3.71 -38.17
C LYS A 390 2.52 -4.91 -37.21
N LEU A 391 2.56 -4.67 -35.90
CA LEU A 391 2.54 -5.69 -34.84
C LEU A 391 1.12 -6.09 -34.38
N GLY A 392 0.05 -5.53 -34.97
CA GLY A 392 -1.34 -5.79 -34.55
C GLY A 392 -1.73 -5.19 -33.20
N LEU A 393 -0.95 -4.23 -32.67
CA LEU A 393 -1.12 -3.65 -31.34
C LEU A 393 -2.01 -2.39 -31.39
N ASP A 394 -3.28 -2.52 -31.00
CA ASP A 394 -4.24 -1.41 -30.89
C ASP A 394 -4.24 -0.79 -29.47
N PRO A 395 -3.87 0.50 -29.30
CA PRO A 395 -3.85 1.15 -27.99
C PRO A 395 -5.23 1.29 -27.32
N ASN A 396 -6.33 1.17 -28.06
CA ASN A 396 -7.69 1.19 -27.52
C ASN A 396 -8.09 -0.15 -26.89
N LEU A 397 -7.52 -1.26 -27.38
CA LEU A 397 -7.80 -2.62 -26.90
C LEU A 397 -6.77 -3.10 -25.87
N LEU A 398 -5.57 -2.53 -25.87
CA LEU A 398 -4.47 -2.89 -24.96
C LEU A 398 -4.56 -2.20 -23.60
N SER A 399 -4.21 -2.95 -22.54
CA SER A 399 -4.04 -2.43 -21.19
C SER A 399 -2.81 -1.53 -21.07
N SER A 400 -2.92 -0.36 -20.42
CA SER A 400 -1.77 0.47 -20.03
C SER A 400 -0.83 -0.20 -19.01
N HIS A 401 -1.18 -1.40 -18.52
CA HIS A 401 -0.36 -2.25 -17.67
C HIS A 401 -0.01 -3.60 -18.33
N SER A 402 -0.12 -3.71 -19.66
CA SER A 402 0.27 -4.95 -20.35
C SER A 402 1.78 -5.23 -20.30
N ALA A 403 2.13 -6.51 -20.37
CA ALA A 403 3.52 -6.97 -20.48
C ALA A 403 4.03 -7.04 -21.93
N ASP A 404 3.18 -6.73 -22.91
CA ASP A 404 3.52 -6.71 -24.33
C ASP A 404 4.56 -5.64 -24.64
N ASP A 405 5.49 -5.93 -25.54
CA ASP A 405 6.51 -5.00 -26.02
C ASP A 405 5.98 -4.17 -27.18
N ALA A 406 5.70 -2.89 -26.89
CA ALA A 406 5.31 -1.93 -27.90
C ALA A 406 6.52 -1.16 -28.43
N LYS A 407 6.32 -0.56 -29.60
CA LYS A 407 7.25 0.35 -30.27
C LYS A 407 6.94 1.78 -29.85
N TRP A 408 7.97 2.55 -29.56
CA TRP A 408 7.84 3.91 -29.05
C TRP A 408 8.74 4.85 -29.84
N ARG A 409 8.25 6.06 -30.11
CA ARG A 409 8.91 7.06 -30.93
C ARG A 409 8.86 8.43 -30.25
N CYS A 410 10.00 9.07 -30.10
CA CYS A 410 10.08 10.45 -29.62
C CYS A 410 9.93 11.42 -30.80
N LYS A 411 8.75 12.03 -30.94
CA LYS A 411 8.50 13.06 -31.98
C LYS A 411 9.49 14.25 -31.91
N LYS A 412 10.09 14.53 -30.73
CA LYS A 412 11.07 15.63 -30.50
C LYS A 412 12.49 15.34 -31.00
N CYS A 413 12.94 14.08 -31.07
CA CYS A 413 14.34 13.75 -31.42
C CYS A 413 14.52 12.55 -32.37
N GLY A 414 13.43 11.98 -32.89
CA GLY A 414 13.48 10.82 -33.80
C GLY A 414 13.99 9.52 -33.16
N TYR A 415 14.25 9.48 -31.85
CA TYR A 415 14.66 8.25 -31.18
C TYR A 415 13.49 7.25 -31.10
N HIS A 416 13.73 6.04 -31.59
CA HIS A 416 12.79 4.91 -31.52
C HIS A 416 13.33 3.87 -30.54
N TRP A 417 12.46 3.26 -29.72
CA TRP A 417 12.82 2.17 -28.82
C TRP A 417 11.69 1.15 -28.68
N THR A 418 12.02 -0.05 -28.24
CA THR A 418 11.04 -1.09 -27.88
C THR A 418 10.98 -1.20 -26.36
N ALA A 419 9.79 -1.24 -25.76
CA ALA A 419 9.63 -1.44 -24.32
C ALA A 419 8.23 -1.95 -23.94
N LYS A 420 8.16 -2.69 -22.83
CA LYS A 420 6.89 -3.17 -22.27
C LYS A 420 5.96 -2.04 -21.85
N ILE A 421 4.70 -2.12 -22.23
CA ILE A 421 3.67 -1.09 -21.99
C ILE A 421 3.59 -0.71 -20.50
N ARG A 422 3.52 -1.70 -19.60
CA ARG A 422 3.56 -1.50 -18.14
C ARG A 422 4.80 -0.77 -17.65
N SER A 423 5.97 -1.06 -18.23
CA SER A 423 7.24 -0.45 -17.84
C SER A 423 7.27 1.02 -18.26
N ARG A 424 6.75 1.34 -19.45
CA ARG A 424 6.62 2.72 -19.90
C ARG A 424 5.56 3.50 -19.13
N ASN A 425 4.47 2.84 -18.69
CA ASN A 425 3.48 3.43 -17.79
C ASN A 425 4.01 3.60 -16.35
N GLY A 426 4.98 2.81 -15.91
CA GLY A 426 5.71 3.02 -14.64
C GLY A 426 6.74 4.15 -14.70
N ALA A 427 7.24 4.50 -15.88
CA ALA A 427 8.28 5.49 -16.09
C ALA A 427 7.79 6.95 -15.98
N SER A 428 8.76 7.86 -15.89
CA SER A 428 8.58 9.30 -16.06
C SER A 428 8.13 9.66 -17.49
N ASP A 429 7.40 10.77 -17.61
CA ASP A 429 6.80 11.29 -18.86
C ASP A 429 7.82 11.90 -19.86
N GLY A 430 9.11 11.70 -19.61
CA GLY A 430 10.22 12.13 -20.45
C GLY A 430 10.72 11.03 -21.37
N CYS A 431 11.24 11.38 -22.54
CA CYS A 431 11.91 10.48 -23.47
C CYS A 431 13.18 9.88 -22.82
N PRO A 432 13.45 8.56 -22.97
CA PRO A 432 14.66 7.93 -22.45
C PRO A 432 15.97 8.59 -22.90
N ASN A 433 15.96 9.19 -24.10
CA ASN A 433 17.08 9.94 -24.68
C ASN A 433 17.11 11.40 -24.19
N CYS A 434 16.07 12.19 -24.49
CA CYS A 434 16.09 13.65 -24.25
C CYS A 434 16.06 14.08 -22.79
N ASP A 435 15.28 13.38 -21.95
CA ASP A 435 14.82 13.93 -20.69
C ASP A 435 15.20 13.05 -19.48
N ALA A 436 15.84 11.90 -19.74
CA ALA A 436 16.28 10.95 -18.71
C ALA A 436 17.73 10.46 -18.85
N HIS A 437 18.41 10.78 -19.97
CA HIS A 437 19.81 10.41 -20.26
C HIS A 437 20.18 8.95 -19.95
N ASN A 438 19.24 8.01 -20.13
CA ASN A 438 19.40 6.60 -19.82
C ASN A 438 20.22 5.83 -20.88
N VAL A 439 20.58 6.50 -21.98
CA VAL A 439 21.41 5.97 -23.06
C VAL A 439 22.86 6.38 -22.78
N ILE A 440 23.78 5.43 -22.90
CA ILE A 440 25.21 5.65 -22.65
C ILE A 440 25.86 6.22 -23.91
N ILE A 441 26.52 7.36 -23.77
CA ILE A 441 27.27 8.07 -24.79
C ILE A 441 28.72 8.15 -24.30
N PRO A 442 29.67 7.49 -24.99
CA PRO A 442 31.09 7.55 -24.68
C PRO A 442 31.60 8.99 -24.57
N GLY A 443 32.29 9.32 -23.48
CA GLY A 443 32.81 10.67 -23.21
C GLY A 443 31.80 11.62 -22.56
N ILE A 444 30.60 11.16 -22.16
CA ILE A 444 29.60 11.98 -21.46
C ILE A 444 29.09 11.31 -20.18
N ASN A 445 28.66 10.05 -20.23
CA ASN A 445 28.00 9.36 -19.11
C ASN A 445 28.33 7.86 -18.99
N ASP A 446 29.44 7.42 -19.57
CA ASP A 446 30.01 6.09 -19.35
C ASP A 446 30.76 5.97 -18.00
N VAL A 447 31.20 4.76 -17.65
CA VAL A 447 31.91 4.48 -16.38
C VAL A 447 33.17 5.33 -16.22
N LEU A 448 34.03 5.40 -17.24
CA LEU A 448 35.35 6.02 -17.12
C LEU A 448 35.25 7.55 -17.14
N THR A 449 34.27 8.11 -17.84
CA THR A 449 33.96 9.54 -17.78
C THR A 449 33.42 9.96 -16.40
N LEU A 450 32.60 9.13 -15.76
CA LEU A 450 31.96 9.45 -14.46
C LEU A 450 32.78 9.08 -13.24
N VAL A 451 33.66 8.07 -13.34
CA VAL A 451 34.56 7.61 -12.26
C VAL A 451 35.90 7.21 -12.88
N PRO A 452 36.82 8.18 -13.15
CA PRO A 452 38.11 7.90 -13.77
C PRO A 452 38.94 6.88 -12.99
N GLU A 453 38.95 6.97 -11.65
CA GLU A 453 39.59 6.04 -10.69
C GLU A 453 39.23 4.55 -10.91
N PHE A 454 38.19 4.26 -11.69
CA PHE A 454 37.82 2.89 -12.04
C PHE A 454 38.88 2.21 -12.93
N SER A 455 39.67 2.98 -13.71
CA SER A 455 40.78 2.43 -14.49
C SER A 455 41.87 1.79 -13.64
N ASP A 456 42.07 2.28 -12.41
CA ASP A 456 43.17 1.88 -11.52
C ASP A 456 43.10 0.41 -11.07
N TYR A 457 41.97 -0.26 -11.36
CA TYR A 457 41.75 -1.68 -11.09
C TYR A 457 41.20 -2.46 -12.29
N TYR A 458 40.92 -1.83 -13.42
CA TYR A 458 40.27 -2.46 -14.56
C TYR A 458 41.33 -3.02 -15.54
N ASP A 459 41.30 -4.33 -15.77
CA ASP A 459 42.15 -4.96 -16.78
C ASP A 459 41.57 -4.69 -18.18
N PHE A 460 42.24 -3.86 -18.98
CA PHE A 460 41.78 -3.56 -20.34
C PHE A 460 41.99 -4.74 -21.29
N GLU A 461 43.12 -5.43 -21.22
CA GLU A 461 43.50 -6.48 -22.18
C GLU A 461 42.59 -7.71 -22.03
N THR A 462 42.41 -8.21 -20.80
CA THR A 462 41.55 -9.37 -20.53
C THR A 462 40.08 -9.06 -20.83
N ASN A 463 39.59 -7.85 -20.53
CA ASN A 463 38.18 -7.51 -20.80
C ASN A 463 37.91 -7.25 -22.29
N GLU A 464 38.82 -6.60 -23.03
CA GLU A 464 38.68 -6.44 -24.48
C GLU A 464 38.77 -7.78 -25.22
N ALA A 465 39.65 -8.69 -24.80
CA ALA A 465 39.68 -10.08 -25.29
C ALA A 465 38.38 -10.85 -25.02
N ASN A 466 37.70 -10.55 -23.91
CA ASN A 466 36.35 -11.06 -23.60
C ASN A 466 35.20 -10.27 -24.29
N GLY A 467 35.51 -9.32 -25.16
CA GLY A 467 34.54 -8.55 -25.95
C GLY A 467 33.79 -7.45 -25.18
N ILE A 468 34.33 -6.99 -24.04
CA ILE A 468 33.66 -6.05 -23.14
C ILE A 468 34.11 -4.60 -23.42
N ASP A 469 33.22 -3.82 -24.02
CA ASP A 469 33.41 -2.37 -24.18
C ASP A 469 32.96 -1.60 -22.93
N ILE A 470 33.93 -1.17 -22.12
CA ILE A 470 33.71 -0.38 -20.90
C ILE A 470 33.10 1.00 -21.17
N ARG A 471 33.32 1.60 -22.35
CA ARG A 471 32.72 2.90 -22.73
C ARG A 471 31.25 2.78 -23.13
N LYS A 472 30.75 1.56 -23.35
CA LYS A 472 29.32 1.23 -23.46
C LYS A 472 28.68 0.81 -22.12
N CYS A 473 29.43 0.87 -21.01
CA CYS A 473 28.93 0.56 -19.67
C CYS A 473 28.60 1.82 -18.86
N ARG A 474 27.74 1.66 -17.84
CA ARG A 474 27.36 2.70 -16.86
C ARG A 474 27.81 2.31 -15.46
N ILE A 475 27.95 3.29 -14.55
CA ILE A 475 28.35 3.06 -13.14
C ILE A 475 27.41 2.12 -12.36
N SER A 476 26.15 1.97 -12.81
CA SER A 476 25.15 1.04 -12.25
C SER A 476 24.92 -0.17 -13.16
N SER A 477 26.00 -0.72 -13.72
CA SER A 477 25.97 -1.93 -14.56
C SER A 477 26.30 -3.18 -13.73
N ASP A 478 25.49 -4.22 -13.88
CA ASP A 478 25.77 -5.57 -13.37
C ASP A 478 26.69 -6.37 -14.31
N GLN A 479 27.20 -5.75 -15.38
CA GLN A 479 28.22 -6.36 -16.25
C GLN A 479 29.39 -6.84 -15.39
N LYS A 480 29.74 -8.12 -15.55
CA LYS A 480 30.96 -8.68 -14.97
C LYS A 480 32.17 -8.25 -15.78
N VAL A 481 33.22 -7.87 -15.08
CA VAL A 481 34.51 -7.49 -15.64
C VAL A 481 35.62 -8.08 -14.79
N HIS A 482 36.75 -8.36 -15.43
CA HIS A 482 37.97 -8.74 -14.74
C HIS A 482 38.64 -7.50 -14.12
N PHE A 483 39.19 -7.66 -12.91
CA PHE A 483 39.92 -6.60 -12.21
C PHE A 483 41.29 -7.11 -11.78
N HIS A 484 42.31 -6.24 -11.90
CA HIS A 484 43.67 -6.45 -11.42
C HIS A 484 43.99 -5.41 -10.31
N CYS A 485 44.85 -5.74 -9.34
CA CYS A 485 45.25 -4.78 -8.30
C CYS A 485 46.74 -4.40 -8.39
N PRO A 486 47.11 -3.21 -8.89
CA PRO A 486 48.51 -2.78 -9.02
C PRO A 486 49.24 -2.54 -7.69
N LYS A 487 48.61 -2.84 -6.54
CA LYS A 487 49.20 -2.78 -5.20
C LYS A 487 49.52 -4.16 -4.60
N CYS A 488 49.05 -5.26 -5.20
CA CYS A 488 49.25 -6.61 -4.65
C CYS A 488 49.07 -7.78 -5.64
N ASP A 489 48.96 -7.51 -6.95
CA ASP A 489 48.73 -8.50 -8.03
C ASP A 489 47.59 -9.48 -7.73
N TYR A 490 46.57 -8.99 -7.04
CA TYR A 490 45.34 -9.74 -6.80
C TYR A 490 44.36 -9.50 -7.95
N GLU A 491 44.07 -10.55 -8.70
CA GLU A 491 43.08 -10.59 -9.77
C GLU A 491 41.73 -11.14 -9.26
N TRP A 492 40.61 -10.57 -9.72
CA TRP A 492 39.27 -11.09 -9.43
C TRP A 492 38.21 -10.64 -10.44
N ASP A 493 37.20 -11.48 -10.66
CA ASP A 493 35.99 -11.07 -11.38
C ASP A 493 35.01 -10.37 -10.43
N GLY A 494 34.44 -9.24 -10.86
CA GLY A 494 33.39 -8.53 -10.13
C GLY A 494 32.40 -7.83 -11.06
N THR A 495 31.36 -7.21 -10.51
CA THR A 495 30.48 -6.33 -11.29
C THR A 495 30.90 -4.87 -11.16
N ILE A 496 30.69 -4.08 -12.22
CA ILE A 496 31.01 -2.65 -12.24
C ILE A 496 30.34 -1.92 -11.07
N VAL A 497 29.03 -2.14 -10.85
CA VAL A 497 28.28 -1.55 -9.74
C VAL A 497 28.77 -2.02 -8.35
N GLY A 498 29.30 -3.25 -8.25
CA GLY A 498 29.87 -3.77 -7.00
C GLY A 498 31.20 -3.11 -6.60
N ARG A 499 31.84 -2.37 -7.53
CA ARG A 499 33.13 -1.71 -7.33
C ARG A 499 33.02 -0.21 -7.03
N ILE A 500 31.85 0.40 -7.24
CA ILE A 500 31.62 1.85 -7.09
C ILE A 500 30.76 2.15 -5.85
N GLY A 501 31.30 2.95 -4.93
CA GLY A 501 30.61 3.45 -3.74
C GLY A 501 29.89 4.78 -3.95
N THR A 502 29.27 5.30 -2.90
CA THR A 502 28.75 6.67 -2.84
C THR A 502 28.86 7.19 -1.40
N ASP A 503 29.32 8.43 -1.22
CA ASP A 503 29.50 9.04 0.11
C ASP A 503 28.21 9.71 0.64
N MET A 504 28.30 10.35 1.81
CA MET A 504 27.16 11.06 2.44
C MET A 504 26.82 12.41 1.78
N LEU A 505 27.61 12.87 0.81
CA LEU A 505 27.39 14.10 0.03
C LEU A 505 26.87 13.81 -1.40
N GLY A 506 26.99 12.55 -1.85
CA GLY A 506 26.55 12.06 -3.16
C GLY A 506 27.68 11.72 -4.15
N ASN A 507 28.94 12.00 -3.78
CA ASN A 507 30.12 11.76 -4.60
C ASN A 507 30.34 10.26 -4.83
N LYS A 508 30.93 9.89 -5.98
CA LYS A 508 31.33 8.52 -6.29
C LYS A 508 32.80 8.29 -5.90
N TYR A 509 33.11 7.06 -5.53
CA TYR A 509 34.47 6.60 -5.24
C TYR A 509 34.59 5.11 -5.57
N VAL A 510 35.82 4.61 -5.74
CA VAL A 510 36.08 3.18 -5.97
C VAL A 510 36.40 2.45 -4.67
N PHE A 511 35.81 1.28 -4.43
CA PHE A 511 36.16 0.45 -3.27
C PHE A 511 37.59 -0.10 -3.36
N GLU A 512 38.25 -0.33 -2.23
CA GLU A 512 39.60 -0.92 -2.18
C GLU A 512 39.63 -2.40 -2.61
N CYS A 513 40.81 -2.93 -2.93
CA CYS A 513 41.02 -4.34 -3.27
C CYS A 513 40.57 -5.29 -2.13
N PRO A 514 39.77 -6.34 -2.40
CA PRO A 514 39.31 -7.27 -1.38
C PRO A 514 40.45 -7.96 -0.61
N SER A 515 41.51 -8.39 -1.31
CA SER A 515 42.69 -9.03 -0.71
C SER A 515 43.48 -8.11 0.23
N CYS A 516 43.47 -6.79 -0.01
CA CYS A 516 44.04 -5.81 0.90
C CYS A 516 43.22 -5.62 2.18
N LYS A 517 41.93 -5.99 2.17
CA LYS A 517 40.96 -5.70 3.22
C LYS A 517 40.71 -6.88 4.17
N ASP A 518 40.48 -8.08 3.64
CA ASP A 518 39.95 -9.22 4.41
C ASP A 518 41.01 -10.16 5.01
N ARG A 519 42.05 -9.61 5.65
CA ARG A 519 43.05 -10.41 6.40
C ARG A 519 42.56 -10.97 7.77
N ASN A 520 41.26 -10.97 8.06
CA ASN A 520 40.72 -11.42 9.37
C ASN A 520 39.27 -11.96 9.32
N THR A 521 39.10 -13.29 9.32
CA THR A 521 38.04 -14.12 9.96
C THR A 521 38.20 -15.58 9.44
N ARG A 522 37.81 -16.66 10.12
CA ARG A 522 36.98 -16.92 11.33
C ARG A 522 37.59 -18.08 12.15
N ARG A 523 37.19 -18.27 13.41
CA ARG A 523 37.59 -19.40 14.28
C ARG A 523 36.37 -20.21 14.78
N ILE A 524 36.61 -21.41 15.33
CA ILE A 524 35.68 -22.40 15.96
C ILE A 524 35.00 -23.39 14.97
N PRO A 525 35.41 -24.68 14.97
CA PRO A 525 34.76 -25.79 14.25
C PRO A 525 33.44 -26.33 14.84
N TYR A 526 32.83 -27.33 14.17
CA TYR A 526 31.48 -27.83 14.45
C TYR A 526 31.37 -28.82 15.62
N SER A 527 32.31 -29.74 15.81
CA SER A 527 32.30 -30.73 16.91
C SER A 527 32.29 -30.06 18.28
N LEU A 528 33.07 -28.97 18.42
CA LEU A 528 33.12 -28.13 19.62
C LEU A 528 31.81 -27.36 19.88
N SER A 529 31.00 -27.13 18.85
CA SER A 529 29.72 -26.42 18.96
C SER A 529 28.52 -27.35 19.22
N HIS A 530 28.56 -28.58 18.69
CA HIS A 530 27.46 -29.55 18.76
C HIS A 530 27.96 -31.00 18.97
N PRO A 531 28.48 -31.37 20.17
CA PRO A 531 29.14 -32.67 20.38
C PRO A 531 28.30 -33.90 20.03
N LYS A 532 26.98 -33.86 20.26
CA LYS A 532 26.05 -34.97 19.95
C LYS A 532 25.97 -35.35 18.46
N LEU A 533 26.52 -34.55 17.55
CA LEU A 533 26.58 -34.92 16.13
C LEU A 533 27.66 -35.97 15.84
N VAL A 534 28.69 -36.07 16.68
CA VAL A 534 29.82 -36.99 16.49
C VAL A 534 29.33 -38.45 16.53
N ASP A 535 28.41 -38.78 17.45
CA ASP A 535 27.89 -40.13 17.64
C ASP A 535 26.97 -40.62 16.50
N LEU A 536 26.46 -39.69 15.67
CA LEU A 536 25.52 -39.99 14.58
C LEU A 536 26.13 -39.87 13.18
N TYR A 537 27.22 -39.12 13.02
CA TYR A 537 27.83 -38.79 11.73
C TYR A 537 28.63 -39.97 11.19
N ASN A 538 28.22 -40.52 10.04
CA ASN A 538 28.87 -41.70 9.48
C ASN A 538 30.19 -41.32 8.78
N MET A 539 31.31 -41.40 9.52
CA MET A 539 32.67 -41.09 9.01
C MET A 539 33.13 -42.01 7.87
N GLU A 540 32.58 -43.23 7.75
CA GLU A 540 32.95 -44.19 6.69
C GLU A 540 32.32 -43.84 5.33
N ARG A 541 31.20 -43.11 5.34
CA ARG A 541 30.38 -42.80 4.14
C ARG A 541 30.34 -41.32 3.78
N ASN A 542 30.88 -40.44 4.63
CA ASN A 542 31.05 -39.01 4.34
C ASN A 542 32.49 -38.70 3.93
N ILE A 543 32.67 -37.83 2.93
CA ILE A 543 33.97 -37.59 2.27
C ILE A 543 34.91 -36.70 3.11
N CYS A 544 34.41 -36.03 4.14
CA CYS A 544 35.21 -35.18 5.02
C CYS A 544 34.81 -35.32 6.50
N PRO A 545 35.75 -35.12 7.45
CA PRO A 545 35.46 -34.98 8.87
C PRO A 545 34.44 -33.89 9.17
N LEU A 546 33.73 -34.01 10.29
CA LEU A 546 32.68 -33.08 10.73
C LEU A 546 33.18 -31.63 10.89
N ASP A 547 34.45 -31.45 11.25
CA ASP A 547 35.07 -30.15 11.51
C ASP A 547 35.61 -29.42 10.27
N ASP A 548 35.91 -30.14 9.20
CA ASP A 548 36.40 -29.57 7.94
C ASP A 548 35.25 -29.06 7.05
N ILE A 549 34.00 -29.19 7.50
CA ILE A 549 32.81 -28.77 6.76
C ILE A 549 32.67 -27.25 6.81
N THR A 550 32.89 -26.60 5.67
CA THR A 550 32.66 -25.15 5.56
C THR A 550 31.16 -24.81 5.72
N PRO A 551 30.81 -23.59 6.18
CA PRO A 551 29.41 -23.15 6.28
C PRO A 551 28.62 -23.25 4.96
N ARG A 552 29.31 -23.19 3.81
CA ARG A 552 28.71 -23.36 2.47
C ARG A 552 28.40 -24.83 2.15
N GLN A 553 29.21 -25.78 2.61
CA GLN A 553 28.95 -27.22 2.47
C GLN A 553 27.85 -27.68 3.43
N ALA A 554 27.88 -27.23 4.69
CA ALA A 554 26.90 -27.61 5.72
C ALA A 554 25.44 -27.25 5.36
N SER A 555 25.26 -26.26 4.48
CA SER A 555 23.97 -25.75 4.01
C SER A 555 23.53 -26.25 2.63
N SER A 556 24.39 -26.97 1.89
CA SER A 556 24.13 -27.41 0.51
C SER A 556 24.25 -28.92 0.27
N ARG A 557 24.87 -29.67 1.20
CA ARG A 557 25.16 -31.11 1.05
C ARG A 557 24.35 -31.97 2.02
N LEU A 558 23.83 -33.10 1.51
CA LEU A 558 23.34 -34.21 2.34
C LEU A 558 24.52 -35.04 2.86
N PHE A 559 24.45 -35.43 4.12
CA PHE A 559 25.42 -36.29 4.80
C PHE A 559 24.76 -37.59 5.23
N TYR A 560 25.56 -38.65 5.39
CA TYR A 560 25.13 -39.94 5.91
C TYR A 560 25.14 -39.97 7.45
N TRP A 561 24.09 -40.55 8.02
CA TRP A 561 23.88 -40.68 9.46
C TRP A 561 23.40 -42.09 9.78
N ARG A 562 23.70 -42.61 10.98
CA ARG A 562 23.24 -43.94 11.42
C ARG A 562 22.11 -43.80 12.44
N CYS A 563 20.98 -44.47 12.22
CA CYS A 563 19.83 -44.39 13.14
C CYS A 563 20.09 -45.23 14.41
N PRO A 564 19.88 -44.69 15.63
CA PRO A 564 20.08 -45.44 16.87
C PRO A 564 19.03 -46.54 17.09
N ASP A 565 17.77 -46.32 16.69
CA ASP A 565 16.65 -47.22 17.02
C ASP A 565 16.59 -48.50 16.18
N CYS A 566 17.16 -48.47 14.97
CA CYS A 566 17.06 -49.56 13.98
C CYS A 566 18.36 -49.80 13.17
N HIS A 567 19.43 -49.10 13.52
CA HIS A 567 20.80 -49.23 12.96
C HIS A 567 20.97 -49.08 11.44
N THR A 568 19.91 -48.72 10.69
CA THR A 568 20.02 -48.40 9.27
C THR A 568 20.63 -47.01 9.04
N ASP A 569 21.52 -46.91 8.07
CA ASP A 569 22.01 -45.63 7.56
C ASP A 569 20.89 -44.87 6.82
N PHE A 570 20.85 -43.55 6.95
CA PHE A 570 19.97 -42.62 6.22
C PHE A 570 20.72 -41.34 5.86
N THR A 571 20.13 -40.47 5.03
CA THR A 571 20.73 -39.19 4.62
C THR A 571 19.91 -37.99 5.08
N ALA A 572 20.59 -36.93 5.54
CA ALA A 572 19.97 -35.68 6.00
C ALA A 572 20.98 -34.52 5.97
N TYR A 573 20.49 -33.27 6.02
CA TYR A 573 21.32 -32.09 6.25
C TYR A 573 21.68 -31.96 7.73
N ILE A 574 22.84 -31.35 8.04
CA ILE A 574 23.30 -31.12 9.42
C ILE A 574 22.24 -30.34 10.23
N ALA A 575 21.66 -29.29 9.65
CA ALA A 575 20.59 -28.50 10.28
C ALA A 575 19.30 -29.30 10.56
N THR A 576 19.04 -30.39 9.84
CA THR A 576 17.90 -31.28 10.10
C THR A 576 18.17 -32.17 11.30
N VAL A 577 19.38 -32.72 11.43
CA VAL A 577 19.76 -33.63 12.52
C VAL A 577 19.95 -32.89 13.84
N ILE A 578 20.50 -31.67 13.83
CA ILE A 578 20.52 -30.78 15.01
C ILE A 578 19.10 -30.61 15.58
N ARG A 579 18.12 -30.28 14.72
CA ARG A 579 16.73 -30.08 15.15
C ARG A 579 16.06 -31.37 15.63
N ALA A 580 16.32 -32.50 14.99
CA ALA A 580 15.79 -33.80 15.45
C ALA A 580 16.32 -34.19 16.85
N LEU A 581 17.57 -33.80 17.17
CA LEU A 581 18.18 -33.97 18.49
C LEU A 581 17.61 -33.01 19.57
N ASP A 582 17.08 -31.86 19.17
CA ASP A 582 16.42 -30.90 20.05
C ASP A 582 14.92 -31.22 20.29
N ASP A 583 14.21 -31.69 19.25
CA ASP A 583 12.75 -31.89 19.24
C ASP A 583 12.25 -33.30 19.65
N ILE A 584 13.16 -34.29 19.79
CA ILE A 584 12.89 -35.69 20.26
C ILE A 584 11.78 -36.41 19.45
N THR A 585 12.01 -36.66 18.16
CA THR A 585 11.09 -37.42 17.29
C THR A 585 11.77 -38.55 16.52
N THR A 586 11.09 -39.68 16.33
CA THR A 586 11.63 -40.88 15.64
C THR A 586 12.02 -40.58 14.19
N ILE A 587 13.22 -41.03 13.79
CA ILE A 587 13.89 -40.57 12.56
C ILE A 587 13.68 -41.54 11.37
N CYS A 588 13.19 -42.78 11.60
CA CYS A 588 13.11 -43.83 10.57
C CYS A 588 11.71 -43.96 9.91
N PRO A 589 11.58 -43.97 8.57
CA PRO A 589 10.26 -44.01 7.87
C PRO A 589 9.49 -45.36 7.82
N LYS A 590 9.99 -46.48 8.35
CA LYS A 590 9.71 -47.81 7.76
C LYS A 590 8.51 -48.64 8.29
N CYS A 591 7.52 -48.07 9.01
CA CYS A 591 6.77 -48.84 10.03
C CYS A 591 5.19 -48.88 9.99
N SER A 592 4.46 -49.22 8.90
CA SER A 592 2.97 -49.50 8.96
C SER A 592 2.20 -50.02 7.69
N GLY A 593 1.20 -50.91 7.86
CA GLY A 593 -0.15 -50.85 7.19
C GLY A 593 -0.59 -51.85 6.07
N THR A 594 -1.69 -52.61 6.25
CA THR A 594 -2.47 -53.45 5.27
C THR A 594 -3.88 -53.83 5.84
N ASN A 595 -4.73 -54.75 5.30
CA ASN A 595 -5.58 -54.74 4.06
C ASN A 595 -6.75 -55.77 4.17
N SER A 596 -7.96 -55.51 3.59
CA SER A 596 -9.16 -56.40 3.53
C SER A 596 -10.29 -55.76 2.65
N SER A 597 -11.45 -56.36 2.24
CA SER A 597 -11.97 -57.74 2.00
C SER A 597 -13.40 -57.67 1.35
N PRO A 598 -13.91 -58.64 0.54
CA PRO A 598 -15.16 -58.47 -0.27
C PRO A 598 -16.33 -59.49 -0.08
N ASP A 599 -17.58 -59.02 -0.31
CA ASP A 599 -18.86 -59.75 -0.54
C ASP A 599 -19.85 -58.86 -1.37
N GLU A 600 -19.48 -58.55 -2.63
CA GLU A 600 -19.99 -57.35 -3.33
C GLU A 600 -20.08 -57.48 -4.87
N SER A 601 -21.28 -57.50 -5.46
CA SER A 601 -21.50 -57.35 -6.93
C SER A 601 -22.50 -56.25 -7.30
N PHE A 602 -22.39 -55.68 -8.51
CA PHE A 602 -23.01 -54.42 -8.94
C PHE A 602 -24.53 -54.53 -9.01
N ALA A 603 -25.09 -55.44 -9.83
CA ALA A 603 -26.55 -55.56 -9.95
C ALA A 603 -27.24 -56.04 -8.66
N SER A 604 -26.50 -56.75 -7.80
CA SER A 604 -26.95 -57.13 -6.46
C SER A 604 -27.06 -55.95 -5.49
N LYS A 605 -26.36 -54.83 -5.75
CA LYS A 605 -26.43 -53.58 -4.95
C LYS A 605 -27.18 -52.44 -5.65
N PHE A 606 -27.33 -52.44 -6.98
CA PHE A 606 -27.89 -51.34 -7.79
C PHE A 606 -28.81 -51.79 -8.95
N PRO A 607 -29.92 -52.52 -8.67
CA PRO A 607 -30.84 -52.98 -9.72
C PRO A 607 -31.56 -51.84 -10.45
N GLU A 608 -31.71 -50.66 -9.84
CA GLU A 608 -32.38 -49.49 -10.41
C GLU A 608 -31.64 -48.86 -11.60
N TYR A 609 -30.36 -49.17 -11.79
CA TYR A 609 -29.58 -48.70 -12.93
C TYR A 609 -29.70 -49.60 -14.17
N LEU A 610 -30.36 -50.75 -14.06
CA LEU A 610 -30.53 -51.69 -15.17
C LEU A 610 -31.45 -51.14 -16.29
N GLU A 611 -32.41 -50.25 -15.99
CA GLU A 611 -33.21 -49.55 -17.02
C GLU A 611 -32.37 -48.67 -17.97
N ALA A 612 -31.18 -48.25 -17.53
CA ALA A 612 -30.25 -47.42 -18.32
C ALA A 612 -29.10 -48.23 -18.94
N TYR A 613 -29.07 -49.54 -18.70
CA TYR A 613 -28.08 -50.45 -19.27
C TYR A 613 -28.41 -50.67 -20.75
N ALA A 614 -27.45 -50.43 -21.66
CA ALA A 614 -27.71 -50.61 -23.08
C ALA A 614 -27.92 -52.08 -23.43
N ASP A 615 -29.00 -52.35 -24.15
CA ASP A 615 -29.43 -53.65 -24.69
C ASP A 615 -28.45 -54.25 -25.72
N THR A 616 -27.38 -53.53 -26.06
CA THR A 616 -26.23 -53.98 -26.88
C THR A 616 -25.05 -54.52 -26.08
N ASN A 617 -25.09 -54.51 -24.75
CA ASN A 617 -23.99 -54.94 -23.89
C ASN A 617 -23.92 -56.47 -23.72
N THR A 618 -22.71 -57.02 -23.54
CA THR A 618 -22.46 -58.48 -23.46
C THR A 618 -21.92 -58.97 -22.11
N VAL A 619 -21.74 -58.09 -21.12
CA VAL A 619 -21.18 -58.42 -19.79
C VAL A 619 -22.30 -58.57 -18.77
N ASP A 620 -22.33 -59.66 -17.99
CA ASP A 620 -23.34 -59.86 -16.93
C ASP A 620 -23.08 -58.96 -15.70
N PRO A 621 -23.97 -57.99 -15.39
CA PRO A 621 -23.83 -57.09 -14.24
C PRO A 621 -23.91 -57.75 -12.85
N TYR A 622 -24.39 -59.00 -12.74
CA TYR A 622 -24.44 -59.73 -11.45
C TYR A 622 -23.09 -60.33 -11.05
N THR A 623 -22.18 -60.55 -12.00
CA THR A 623 -20.86 -61.18 -11.77
C THR A 623 -19.73 -60.19 -11.49
N VAL A 624 -20.02 -58.89 -11.55
CA VAL A 624 -19.01 -57.81 -11.57
C VAL A 624 -19.12 -56.93 -10.32
N ALA A 625 -18.01 -56.62 -9.65
CA ALA A 625 -18.02 -55.81 -8.42
C ALA A 625 -18.51 -54.35 -8.64
N PRO A 626 -19.15 -53.69 -7.65
CA PRO A 626 -19.73 -52.34 -7.83
C PRO A 626 -18.72 -51.23 -8.08
N TYR A 627 -17.43 -51.51 -7.89
CA TYR A 627 -16.28 -50.61 -8.13
C TYR A 627 -15.44 -51.05 -9.33
N SER A 628 -15.92 -52.02 -10.12
CA SER A 628 -15.21 -52.55 -11.29
C SER A 628 -14.94 -51.47 -12.35
N THR A 629 -13.77 -51.55 -12.96
CA THR A 629 -13.32 -50.67 -14.05
C THR A 629 -13.81 -51.12 -15.43
N ILE A 630 -14.52 -52.25 -15.54
CA ILE A 630 -15.09 -52.73 -16.81
C ILE A 630 -16.11 -51.71 -17.34
N SER A 631 -15.88 -51.22 -18.57
CA SER A 631 -16.72 -50.25 -19.27
C SER A 631 -17.75 -50.91 -20.18
N VAL A 632 -18.94 -50.32 -20.23
CA VAL A 632 -20.11 -50.76 -21.00
C VAL A 632 -20.95 -49.53 -21.40
N SER A 633 -21.92 -49.70 -22.31
CA SER A 633 -22.78 -48.59 -22.79
C SER A 633 -23.98 -48.35 -21.87
N TRP A 634 -24.32 -47.06 -21.67
CA TRP A 634 -25.41 -46.58 -20.84
C TRP A 634 -26.21 -45.47 -21.55
N LYS A 635 -27.54 -45.49 -21.40
CA LYS A 635 -28.48 -44.63 -22.13
C LYS A 635 -29.25 -43.72 -21.16
N CYS A 636 -29.24 -42.41 -21.38
CA CYS A 636 -29.94 -41.46 -20.51
C CYS A 636 -31.39 -41.23 -20.97
N LYS A 637 -32.23 -40.63 -20.10
CA LYS A 637 -33.66 -40.39 -20.37
C LYS A 637 -33.95 -39.49 -21.59
N ASN A 638 -32.97 -38.70 -22.05
CA ASN A 638 -33.05 -37.88 -23.27
C ASN A 638 -32.47 -38.60 -24.51
N GLY A 639 -32.25 -39.92 -24.45
CA GLY A 639 -31.77 -40.74 -25.57
C GLY A 639 -30.25 -40.75 -25.79
N HIS A 640 -29.49 -39.85 -25.15
CA HIS A 640 -28.03 -39.82 -25.31
C HIS A 640 -27.36 -41.07 -24.72
N ILE A 641 -26.49 -41.72 -25.50
CA ILE A 641 -25.66 -42.86 -25.10
C ILE A 641 -24.27 -42.38 -24.65
N ARG A 642 -23.67 -43.05 -23.66
CA ARG A 642 -22.25 -42.94 -23.30
C ARG A 642 -21.68 -44.30 -22.92
N GLU A 643 -20.37 -44.45 -23.03
CA GLU A 643 -19.65 -45.55 -22.38
C GLU A 643 -19.06 -45.08 -21.04
N ASP A 644 -19.23 -45.88 -19.99
CA ASP A 644 -18.62 -45.69 -18.68
C ASP A 644 -18.59 -47.00 -17.90
N SER A 645 -17.76 -47.09 -16.86
CA SER A 645 -17.60 -48.30 -16.07
C SER A 645 -18.58 -48.43 -14.91
N PHE A 646 -18.88 -49.67 -14.51
CA PHE A 646 -19.75 -49.97 -13.35
C PHE A 646 -19.35 -49.16 -12.11
N GLY A 647 -18.06 -49.06 -11.80
CA GLY A 647 -17.53 -48.25 -10.70
C GLY A 647 -17.82 -46.75 -10.80
N ARG A 648 -17.88 -46.18 -12.01
CA ARG A 648 -18.28 -44.78 -12.21
C ARG A 648 -19.79 -44.59 -12.12
N ILE A 649 -20.59 -45.49 -12.69
CA ILE A 649 -22.04 -45.37 -12.67
C ILE A 649 -22.60 -45.49 -11.25
N ASN A 650 -22.03 -46.39 -10.44
CA ASN A 650 -22.28 -46.45 -8.99
C ASN A 650 -22.00 -45.08 -8.32
N GLN A 651 -20.81 -44.52 -8.52
CA GLN A 651 -20.38 -43.30 -7.81
C GLN A 651 -20.98 -41.99 -8.31
N ALA A 652 -21.38 -41.90 -9.59
CA ALA A 652 -21.81 -40.65 -10.24
C ALA A 652 -23.23 -40.67 -10.84
N GLY A 653 -23.90 -41.83 -10.85
CA GLY A 653 -25.22 -41.99 -11.46
C GLY A 653 -25.23 -41.79 -12.99
N ILE A 654 -26.42 -41.79 -13.58
CA ILE A 654 -26.66 -41.81 -15.04
C ILE A 654 -26.61 -40.38 -15.67
N GLU A 655 -26.22 -39.35 -14.92
CA GLU A 655 -26.34 -37.94 -15.33
C GLU A 655 -25.51 -37.58 -16.58
N CYS A 656 -26.16 -36.98 -17.58
CA CYS A 656 -25.58 -36.74 -18.91
C CYS A 656 -24.69 -35.47 -18.97
N PRO A 657 -23.40 -35.57 -19.36
CA PRO A 657 -22.50 -34.41 -19.46
C PRO A 657 -22.92 -33.34 -20.48
N ILE A 658 -23.61 -33.74 -21.55
CA ILE A 658 -24.10 -32.82 -22.60
C ILE A 658 -25.17 -31.89 -22.00
N CYS A 659 -26.14 -32.47 -21.28
CA CYS A 659 -27.22 -31.73 -20.61
C CYS A 659 -26.74 -30.84 -19.46
N ARG A 660 -25.53 -31.07 -18.92
CA ARG A 660 -24.88 -30.23 -17.90
C ARG A 660 -23.93 -29.16 -18.45
N GLY A 661 -23.76 -29.07 -19.78
CA GLY A 661 -22.83 -28.11 -20.38
C GLY A 661 -21.34 -28.40 -20.08
N THR A 662 -20.99 -29.60 -19.62
CA THR A 662 -19.58 -29.99 -19.40
C THR A 662 -18.95 -30.64 -20.63
N LYS A 663 -19.74 -30.92 -21.67
CA LYS A 663 -19.29 -31.33 -23.01
C LYS A 663 -19.97 -30.45 -24.07
N LEU A 664 -19.16 -29.80 -24.91
CA LEU A 664 -19.64 -29.01 -26.06
C LEU A 664 -20.10 -29.95 -27.17
N VAL A 665 -21.26 -29.68 -27.77
CA VAL A 665 -21.84 -30.44 -28.88
C VAL A 665 -22.53 -29.48 -29.85
N LYS A 666 -22.09 -29.52 -31.12
CA LYS A 666 -22.63 -28.73 -32.23
C LYS A 666 -24.08 -29.14 -32.54
N GLY A 667 -24.93 -28.16 -32.80
CA GLY A 667 -26.38 -28.31 -32.92
C GLY A 667 -27.14 -28.41 -31.59
N ILE A 668 -26.47 -28.27 -30.44
CA ILE A 668 -27.11 -28.43 -29.11
C ILE A 668 -26.77 -27.28 -28.15
N ASN A 669 -25.48 -26.97 -27.93
CA ASN A 669 -25.07 -26.05 -26.86
C ASN A 669 -23.94 -25.06 -27.23
N THR A 670 -23.69 -24.84 -28.52
CA THR A 670 -22.73 -23.81 -28.96
C THR A 670 -23.35 -22.40 -29.01
N PHE A 671 -22.51 -21.37 -29.01
CA PHE A 671 -22.95 -19.98 -29.17
C PHE A 671 -23.56 -19.74 -30.57
N ALA A 672 -23.02 -20.35 -31.62
CA ALA A 672 -23.60 -20.27 -32.97
C ALA A 672 -25.04 -20.81 -33.03
N ASP A 673 -25.27 -21.98 -32.44
CA ASP A 673 -26.56 -22.67 -32.50
C ASP A 673 -27.62 -21.97 -31.63
N TYR A 674 -27.22 -21.44 -30.47
CA TYR A 674 -28.13 -20.84 -29.48
C TYR A 674 -28.40 -19.34 -29.71
N TYR A 675 -27.45 -18.63 -30.32
CA TYR A 675 -27.48 -17.17 -30.50
C TYR A 675 -27.18 -16.72 -31.95
N PRO A 676 -27.83 -17.30 -32.98
CA PRO A 676 -27.54 -17.01 -34.39
C PRO A 676 -27.71 -15.53 -34.77
N GLN A 677 -28.61 -14.80 -34.10
CA GLN A 677 -28.86 -13.38 -34.32
C GLN A 677 -27.66 -12.48 -33.96
N TYR A 678 -26.72 -12.97 -33.15
CA TYR A 678 -25.52 -12.23 -32.76
C TYR A 678 -24.26 -12.64 -33.57
N ILE A 679 -24.38 -13.61 -34.49
CA ILE A 679 -23.28 -13.96 -35.41
C ILE A 679 -22.89 -12.79 -36.35
N PRO A 680 -23.81 -11.99 -36.94
CA PRO A 680 -23.44 -10.90 -37.85
C PRO A 680 -22.61 -9.78 -37.19
N ILE A 681 -22.72 -9.61 -35.87
CA ILE A 681 -21.91 -8.66 -35.08
C ILE A 681 -20.69 -9.32 -34.41
N TYR A 682 -20.47 -10.62 -34.63
CA TYR A 682 -19.29 -11.31 -34.10
C TYR A 682 -18.07 -10.98 -34.96
N SER A 683 -17.00 -10.44 -34.37
CA SER A 683 -15.83 -10.08 -35.16
C SER A 683 -15.10 -11.34 -35.69
N PRO A 684 -14.66 -11.35 -36.96
CA PRO A 684 -13.78 -12.40 -37.48
C PRO A 684 -12.37 -12.36 -36.86
N ASN A 685 -12.00 -11.28 -36.15
CA ASN A 685 -10.71 -11.14 -35.45
C ASN A 685 -10.70 -11.83 -34.07
N ASN A 686 -11.70 -12.66 -33.75
CA ASN A 686 -11.71 -13.51 -32.56
C ASN A 686 -10.89 -14.80 -32.80
N ILE A 687 -10.14 -15.22 -31.79
CA ILE A 687 -9.34 -16.46 -31.81
C ILE A 687 -10.24 -17.73 -31.86
N TRP A 688 -11.47 -17.63 -31.37
CA TRP A 688 -12.43 -18.73 -31.26
C TRP A 688 -13.63 -18.47 -32.17
N LYS A 689 -14.10 -19.49 -32.88
CA LYS A 689 -15.31 -19.37 -33.72
C LYS A 689 -16.59 -19.48 -32.88
N PRO A 690 -17.74 -18.93 -33.36
CA PRO A 690 -19.03 -19.08 -32.70
C PRO A 690 -19.46 -20.52 -32.37
N ASP A 691 -19.08 -21.50 -33.18
CA ASP A 691 -19.41 -22.93 -32.98
C ASP A 691 -18.38 -23.70 -32.12
N GLU A 692 -17.29 -23.04 -31.71
CA GLU A 692 -16.24 -23.56 -30.82
C GLU A 692 -16.42 -23.08 -29.35
N LEU A 693 -17.53 -22.40 -29.06
CA LEU A 693 -17.83 -21.76 -27.77
C LEU A 693 -19.17 -22.23 -27.21
N PHE A 694 -19.29 -22.39 -25.89
CA PHE A 694 -20.59 -22.52 -25.22
C PHE A 694 -21.39 -21.20 -25.31
N TYR A 695 -22.71 -21.29 -25.34
CA TYR A 695 -23.60 -20.12 -25.44
C TYR A 695 -23.50 -19.15 -24.25
N ASP A 696 -23.07 -19.59 -23.06
CA ASP A 696 -22.85 -18.76 -21.86
C ASP A 696 -21.39 -18.28 -21.70
N SER A 697 -20.57 -18.44 -22.74
CA SER A 697 -19.12 -18.20 -22.72
C SER A 697 -18.72 -16.91 -22.01
N ARG A 698 -17.91 -17.07 -20.95
CA ARG A 698 -17.34 -15.98 -20.16
C ARG A 698 -16.04 -15.42 -20.74
N ARG A 699 -15.70 -15.77 -21.99
CA ARG A 699 -14.57 -15.16 -22.71
C ARG A 699 -14.90 -13.71 -23.07
N TRP A 700 -13.89 -12.85 -23.03
CA TRP A 700 -13.97 -11.52 -23.62
C TRP A 700 -13.78 -11.67 -25.13
N LEU A 701 -14.73 -11.17 -25.91
CA LEU A 701 -14.79 -11.35 -27.36
C LEU A 701 -14.92 -9.98 -28.05
N LYS A 702 -14.50 -9.93 -29.31
CA LYS A 702 -14.57 -8.76 -30.19
C LYS A 702 -15.90 -8.77 -30.95
N TRP A 703 -16.53 -7.61 -31.05
CA TRP A 703 -17.83 -7.42 -31.69
C TRP A 703 -17.78 -6.19 -32.61
N ILE A 704 -18.48 -6.23 -33.74
CA ILE A 704 -18.59 -5.13 -34.70
C ILE A 704 -19.92 -4.41 -34.44
N CYS A 705 -19.89 -3.08 -34.32
CA CYS A 705 -21.12 -2.31 -34.17
C CYS A 705 -21.87 -2.17 -35.51
N ASN A 706 -23.17 -2.50 -35.55
CA ASN A 706 -24.01 -2.30 -36.74
C ASN A 706 -24.14 -0.83 -37.18
N THR A 707 -23.93 0.14 -36.29
CA THR A 707 -24.15 1.57 -36.57
C THR A 707 -22.90 2.32 -37.01
N CYS A 708 -21.73 2.02 -36.41
CA CYS A 708 -20.47 2.71 -36.70
C CYS A 708 -19.37 1.80 -37.28
N HIS A 709 -19.65 0.51 -37.43
CA HIS A 709 -18.73 -0.54 -37.92
C HIS A 709 -17.39 -0.69 -37.16
N GLY A 710 -17.17 0.07 -36.07
CA GLY A 710 -16.04 -0.07 -35.18
C GLY A 710 -16.10 -1.37 -34.37
N GLU A 711 -14.92 -1.99 -34.19
CA GLU A 711 -14.73 -3.20 -33.37
C GLU A 711 -14.54 -2.83 -31.89
N TYR A 712 -15.25 -3.51 -30.98
CA TYR A 712 -15.14 -3.30 -29.54
C TYR A 712 -15.26 -4.59 -28.72
N GLY A 713 -14.76 -4.56 -27.48
CA GLY A 713 -14.75 -5.71 -26.58
C GLY A 713 -16.00 -5.85 -25.68
N ALA A 714 -16.52 -7.06 -25.55
CA ALA A 714 -17.58 -7.41 -24.59
C ALA A 714 -17.62 -8.92 -24.27
N TYR A 715 -18.21 -9.28 -23.13
CA TYR A 715 -18.63 -10.66 -22.85
C TYR A 715 -19.96 -10.99 -23.56
N VAL A 716 -20.22 -12.25 -23.89
CA VAL A 716 -21.50 -12.69 -24.51
C VAL A 716 -22.71 -12.20 -23.71
N LYS A 717 -22.70 -12.42 -22.39
CA LYS A 717 -23.75 -11.94 -21.46
C LYS A 717 -24.02 -10.43 -21.50
N GLU A 718 -23.07 -9.61 -21.96
CA GLU A 718 -23.25 -8.15 -22.02
C GLU A 718 -23.93 -7.74 -23.32
N ILE A 719 -23.59 -8.39 -24.43
CA ILE A 719 -24.23 -8.16 -25.73
C ILE A 719 -25.69 -8.65 -25.69
N VAL A 720 -25.95 -9.82 -25.11
CA VAL A 720 -27.31 -10.33 -24.87
C VAL A 720 -28.10 -9.39 -23.95
N ASN A 721 -27.46 -8.76 -22.98
CA ASN A 721 -28.07 -7.76 -22.09
C ASN A 721 -28.07 -6.31 -22.66
N GLY A 722 -27.77 -6.11 -23.95
CA GLY A 722 -27.92 -4.81 -24.63
C GLY A 722 -26.81 -3.78 -24.36
N LYS A 723 -25.56 -4.20 -24.10
CA LYS A 723 -24.42 -3.29 -23.90
C LYS A 723 -24.18 -2.38 -25.11
N GLU A 724 -24.31 -1.07 -24.88
CA GLU A 724 -24.05 -0.01 -25.84
C GLU A 724 -22.65 -0.08 -26.46
N CYS A 725 -22.53 0.29 -27.74
CA CYS A 725 -21.24 0.52 -28.39
C CYS A 725 -20.54 1.75 -27.80
N PRO A 726 -19.24 1.68 -27.44
CA PRO A 726 -18.52 2.80 -26.81
C PRO A 726 -18.23 3.96 -27.78
N PHE A 727 -18.12 3.70 -29.09
CA PHE A 727 -17.96 4.75 -30.10
C PHE A 727 -19.26 5.54 -30.29
N CYS A 728 -20.40 4.85 -30.46
CA CYS A 728 -21.72 5.47 -30.60
C CYS A 728 -22.17 6.24 -29.35
N SER A 729 -21.69 5.85 -28.16
CA SER A 729 -21.97 6.55 -26.89
C SER A 729 -20.87 7.57 -26.49
N GLU A 730 -20.06 8.02 -27.46
CA GLU A 730 -19.03 9.07 -27.32
C GLU A 730 -18.00 8.84 -26.18
N LYS A 731 -17.71 7.57 -25.85
CA LYS A 731 -16.75 7.20 -24.79
C LYS A 731 -15.33 7.02 -25.33
N TYR A 732 -15.18 6.59 -26.60
CA TYR A 732 -13.88 6.47 -27.28
C TYR A 732 -13.94 7.06 -28.70
N PRO A 733 -12.83 7.66 -29.19
CA PRO A 733 -12.71 8.13 -30.57
C PRO A 733 -12.68 6.96 -31.56
N LEU A 734 -13.28 7.18 -32.72
CA LEU A 734 -13.22 6.33 -33.90
C LEU A 734 -12.97 7.27 -35.11
N PRO A 735 -11.76 7.25 -35.70
CA PRO A 735 -11.42 8.04 -36.88
C PRO A 735 -12.46 7.88 -37.99
N GLY A 736 -12.83 8.99 -38.63
CA GLY A 736 -13.89 9.01 -39.65
C GLY A 736 -15.34 8.89 -39.13
N PHE A 737 -15.59 8.82 -37.81
CA PHE A 737 -16.95 8.66 -37.26
C PHE A 737 -17.37 9.71 -36.20
N ASN A 738 -16.66 9.83 -35.06
CA ASN A 738 -17.12 10.64 -33.92
C ASN A 738 -16.09 11.65 -33.38
N THR A 739 -14.97 11.79 -34.08
CA THR A 739 -13.81 12.61 -33.70
C THR A 739 -14.04 14.10 -33.96
N LEU A 740 -13.20 14.96 -33.38
CA LEU A 740 -13.27 16.41 -33.56
C LEU A 740 -13.09 16.79 -35.03
N ALA A 741 -12.15 16.16 -35.75
CA ALA A 741 -11.93 16.39 -37.18
C ALA A 741 -13.17 16.07 -38.04
N VAL A 742 -13.97 15.09 -37.65
CA VAL A 742 -15.18 14.67 -38.38
C VAL A 742 -16.39 15.52 -38.01
N LYS A 743 -16.54 15.88 -36.72
CA LYS A 743 -17.69 16.66 -36.24
C LYS A 743 -17.56 18.17 -36.44
N HIS A 744 -16.35 18.70 -36.38
CA HIS A 744 -16.05 20.14 -36.51
C HIS A 744 -14.74 20.35 -37.31
N PRO A 745 -14.78 20.17 -38.65
CA PRO A 745 -13.59 20.32 -39.50
C PRO A 745 -12.98 21.74 -39.46
N ASP A 746 -13.83 22.73 -39.24
CA ASP A 746 -13.49 24.15 -39.03
C ASP A 746 -12.67 24.36 -37.73
N ILE A 747 -13.11 23.76 -36.62
CA ILE A 747 -12.39 23.80 -35.35
C ILE A 747 -11.11 22.95 -35.41
N ALA A 748 -11.12 21.85 -36.17
CA ALA A 748 -9.93 21.06 -36.42
C ALA A 748 -8.87 21.80 -37.27
N ALA A 749 -9.27 22.75 -38.13
CA ALA A 749 -8.34 23.56 -38.91
C ALA A 749 -7.53 24.57 -38.08
N ILE A 750 -7.98 24.92 -36.86
CA ILE A 750 -7.24 25.76 -35.89
C ILE A 750 -6.51 24.95 -34.80
N TRP A 751 -6.42 23.62 -34.98
CA TRP A 751 -5.67 22.72 -34.08
C TRP A 751 -4.16 22.93 -34.24
N SER A 752 -3.47 23.26 -33.14
CA SER A 752 -2.03 23.52 -33.20
C SER A 752 -1.21 22.26 -33.44
N GLU A 753 -0.18 22.35 -34.28
CA GLU A 753 0.84 21.29 -34.47
C GLU A 753 1.59 20.93 -33.18
N LYS A 754 1.50 21.78 -32.14
CA LYS A 754 2.11 21.54 -30.83
C LYS A 754 1.34 20.52 -29.98
N ASN A 755 0.18 20.04 -30.43
CA ASN A 755 -0.52 18.93 -29.78
C ASN A 755 0.14 17.59 -30.10
N GLU A 756 0.31 16.74 -29.09
CA GLU A 756 0.93 15.41 -29.24
C GLU A 756 0.00 14.39 -29.95
N ILE A 757 -1.29 14.71 -30.03
CA ILE A 757 -2.43 13.94 -30.56
C ILE A 757 -3.15 14.80 -31.61
N SER A 758 -3.68 14.21 -32.69
CA SER A 758 -4.41 14.92 -33.74
C SER A 758 -5.90 15.12 -33.43
N ALA A 759 -6.55 16.00 -34.20
CA ALA A 759 -8.00 16.22 -34.12
C ALA A 759 -8.84 14.99 -34.54
N ASP A 760 -8.30 14.08 -35.36
CA ASP A 760 -8.98 12.82 -35.75
C ASP A 760 -8.70 11.64 -34.77
N GLU A 761 -7.96 11.91 -33.69
CA GLU A 761 -7.76 10.97 -32.57
C GLU A 761 -8.46 11.47 -31.28
N THR A 762 -9.17 12.60 -31.37
CA THR A 762 -9.70 13.34 -30.23
C THR A 762 -11.23 13.46 -30.30
N LEU A 763 -11.92 13.41 -29.16
CA LEU A 763 -13.35 13.65 -29.04
C LEU A 763 -13.67 15.11 -28.65
N VAL A 764 -14.85 15.59 -29.06
CA VAL A 764 -15.37 16.93 -28.71
C VAL A 764 -15.53 17.12 -27.19
N ASN A 765 -15.81 16.04 -26.46
CA ASN A 765 -15.91 16.01 -25.00
C ASN A 765 -14.55 15.90 -24.28
N GLY A 766 -13.43 16.03 -25.01
CA GLY A 766 -12.08 16.01 -24.48
C GLY A 766 -11.71 17.21 -23.58
N ASN A 767 -10.50 17.14 -23.04
CA ASN A 767 -9.96 18.15 -22.11
C ASN A 767 -9.41 19.39 -22.86
N ASN A 768 -8.31 19.97 -22.37
CA ASN A 768 -7.64 21.09 -23.03
C ASN A 768 -6.74 20.61 -24.19
N ALA A 769 -6.71 21.42 -25.24
CA ALA A 769 -5.77 21.33 -26.35
C ALA A 769 -5.08 22.69 -26.57
N VAL A 770 -4.10 22.71 -27.47
CA VAL A 770 -3.43 23.92 -27.97
C VAL A 770 -4.05 24.33 -29.31
N TRP A 771 -4.31 25.61 -29.49
CA TRP A 771 -5.03 26.18 -30.63
C TRP A 771 -4.19 27.29 -31.24
N THR A 772 -4.01 27.27 -32.56
CA THR A 772 -3.30 28.33 -33.28
C THR A 772 -4.34 29.35 -33.73
N CYS A 773 -4.32 30.55 -33.16
CA CYS A 773 -5.32 31.56 -33.49
C CYS A 773 -5.22 31.99 -34.96
N PRO A 774 -6.31 31.97 -35.76
CA PRO A 774 -6.25 32.33 -37.18
C PRO A 774 -5.98 33.82 -37.43
N VAL A 775 -6.14 34.69 -36.42
CA VAL A 775 -5.95 36.15 -36.54
C VAL A 775 -4.53 36.59 -36.16
N CYS A 776 -3.96 36.05 -35.08
CA CYS A 776 -2.66 36.47 -34.57
C CYS A 776 -1.56 35.39 -34.67
N HIS A 777 -1.89 34.21 -35.19
CA HIS A 777 -1.03 33.01 -35.30
C HIS A 777 -0.36 32.55 -33.99
N GLY A 778 -0.80 33.10 -32.85
CA GLY A 778 -0.30 32.76 -31.52
C GLY A 778 -1.00 31.53 -30.95
N ASP A 779 -0.21 30.57 -30.47
CA ASP A 779 -0.74 29.37 -29.81
C ASP A 779 -1.26 29.64 -28.41
N TYR A 780 -2.48 29.22 -28.11
CA TYR A 780 -3.10 29.32 -26.79
C TYR A 780 -3.71 27.99 -26.34
N ASN A 781 -3.88 27.80 -25.02
CA ASN A 781 -4.42 26.57 -24.45
C ASN A 781 -5.87 26.80 -23.99
N ALA A 782 -6.80 25.95 -24.45
CA ALA A 782 -8.22 26.05 -24.10
C ALA A 782 -8.94 24.69 -24.11
N PRO A 783 -10.03 24.49 -23.35
CA PRO A 783 -10.86 23.29 -23.41
C PRO A 783 -11.54 23.15 -24.78
N ILE A 784 -11.53 21.93 -25.35
CA ILE A 784 -12.11 21.65 -26.68
C ILE A 784 -13.57 22.08 -26.77
N LYS A 785 -14.37 21.72 -25.76
CA LYS A 785 -15.79 22.09 -25.69
C LYS A 785 -16.03 23.60 -25.71
N GLU A 786 -15.18 24.40 -25.06
CA GLU A 786 -15.36 25.86 -25.03
C GLU A 786 -14.90 26.56 -26.32
N VAL A 787 -13.98 25.95 -27.07
CA VAL A 787 -13.64 26.40 -28.43
C VAL A 787 -14.78 26.07 -29.40
N VAL A 788 -15.32 24.85 -29.36
CA VAL A 788 -16.48 24.42 -30.17
C VAL A 788 -17.73 25.25 -29.86
N ASN A 789 -17.93 25.65 -28.60
CA ASN A 789 -19.02 26.56 -28.20
C ASN A 789 -18.80 28.04 -28.59
N GLY A 790 -17.60 28.43 -29.07
CA GLY A 790 -17.25 29.83 -29.34
C GLY A 790 -16.96 30.69 -28.11
N ASN A 791 -16.83 30.10 -26.91
CA ASN A 791 -16.59 30.81 -25.65
C ASN A 791 -15.09 31.09 -25.38
N ALA A 792 -14.18 30.41 -26.09
CA ALA A 792 -12.75 30.41 -25.80
C ALA A 792 -11.97 31.47 -26.60
N ASP A 793 -12.16 32.74 -26.25
CA ASP A 793 -11.39 33.89 -26.74
C ASP A 793 -9.88 33.61 -26.85
N CYS A 794 -9.27 34.02 -27.96
CA CYS A 794 -7.82 34.09 -28.04
C CYS A 794 -7.27 35.14 -27.04
N PRO A 795 -6.41 34.76 -26.07
CA PRO A 795 -5.95 35.66 -25.02
C PRO A 795 -4.99 36.75 -25.53
N TYR A 796 -4.43 36.60 -26.74
CA TYR A 796 -3.61 37.62 -27.40
C TYR A 796 -4.49 38.67 -28.10
N CYS A 797 -5.55 38.24 -28.80
CA CYS A 797 -6.47 39.13 -29.50
C CYS A 797 -7.33 39.98 -28.54
N ASN A 798 -7.64 39.45 -27.35
CA ASN A 798 -8.39 40.16 -26.31
C ASN A 798 -7.45 40.74 -25.21
N ASP A 799 -6.22 41.14 -25.56
CA ASP A 799 -5.21 41.82 -24.73
C ASP A 799 -4.95 41.25 -23.30
N LYS A 800 -5.34 39.99 -23.03
CA LYS A 800 -5.15 39.30 -21.74
C LYS A 800 -3.73 38.75 -21.57
N LYS A 801 -2.98 38.57 -22.68
CA LYS A 801 -1.61 38.04 -22.69
C LYS A 801 -0.78 38.68 -23.80
N ILE A 802 0.49 38.95 -23.49
CA ILE A 802 1.49 39.47 -24.44
C ILE A 802 1.84 38.45 -25.54
N LEU A 803 1.91 38.94 -26.77
CA LEU A 803 2.52 38.30 -27.95
C LEU A 803 3.42 39.35 -28.62
N PRO A 804 4.75 39.26 -28.46
CA PRO A 804 5.72 40.11 -29.15
C PRO A 804 5.48 40.13 -30.66
N GLY A 805 5.65 41.29 -31.29
CA GLY A 805 5.34 41.48 -32.72
C GLY A 805 3.84 41.49 -33.08
N PHE A 806 2.90 41.40 -32.10
CA PHE A 806 1.46 41.50 -32.35
C PHE A 806 0.77 42.56 -31.46
N ASN A 807 0.79 42.38 -30.13
CA ASN A 807 0.06 43.27 -29.20
C ASN A 807 0.94 43.99 -28.17
N SER A 808 2.26 43.94 -28.32
CA SER A 808 3.18 44.67 -27.44
C SER A 808 3.08 46.19 -27.61
N LEU A 809 3.50 46.94 -26.59
CA LEU A 809 3.59 48.40 -26.63
C LEU A 809 4.51 48.85 -27.78
N ALA A 810 5.64 48.17 -27.99
CA ALA A 810 6.54 48.43 -29.12
C ALA A 810 5.89 48.18 -30.49
N THR A 811 5.05 47.15 -30.63
CA THR A 811 4.34 46.86 -31.89
C THR A 811 3.23 47.87 -32.15
N ARG A 812 2.41 48.18 -31.15
CA ARG A 812 1.18 48.97 -31.30
C ARG A 812 1.41 50.48 -31.23
N TYR A 813 2.46 50.94 -30.55
CA TYR A 813 2.78 52.35 -30.36
C TYR A 813 4.29 52.60 -30.45
N PRO A 814 4.93 52.44 -31.63
CA PRO A 814 6.38 52.59 -31.79
C PRO A 814 6.92 53.93 -31.27
N ASP A 815 6.22 55.04 -31.54
CA ASP A 815 6.63 56.38 -31.12
C ASP A 815 6.64 56.54 -29.59
N ILE A 816 5.68 55.89 -28.91
CA ILE A 816 5.61 55.85 -27.44
C ILE A 816 6.71 54.94 -26.88
N ALA A 817 7.05 53.85 -27.57
CA ALA A 817 8.13 52.96 -27.18
C ALA A 817 9.53 53.60 -27.27
N VAL A 818 9.73 54.62 -28.12
CA VAL A 818 10.96 55.45 -28.12
C VAL A 818 11.13 56.24 -26.81
N MET A 819 10.02 56.58 -26.12
CA MET A 819 10.05 57.23 -24.81
C MET A 819 10.28 56.25 -23.63
N TRP A 820 10.45 54.94 -23.90
CA TRP A 820 10.61 53.94 -22.85
C TRP A 820 11.95 54.08 -22.12
N SER A 821 11.92 54.18 -20.79
CA SER A 821 13.13 54.33 -19.97
C SER A 821 13.94 53.04 -19.86
N ASP A 822 15.27 53.21 -19.83
CA ASP A 822 16.28 52.22 -19.45
C ASP A 822 16.10 51.71 -18.00
N LYS A 823 15.41 52.48 -17.15
CA LYS A 823 15.09 52.11 -15.76
C LYS A 823 14.00 51.04 -15.64
N ASN A 824 13.33 50.66 -16.73
CA ASN A 824 12.34 49.60 -16.73
C ASN A 824 12.99 48.22 -16.79
N LYS A 825 12.51 47.28 -15.96
CA LYS A 825 13.00 45.88 -15.94
C LYS A 825 12.72 45.10 -17.23
N PHE A 826 11.74 45.53 -18.02
CA PHE A 826 11.28 44.87 -19.24
C PHE A 826 11.35 45.86 -20.40
N SER A 827 11.53 45.37 -21.63
CA SER A 827 11.45 46.22 -22.83
C SER A 827 9.98 46.53 -23.19
N ALA A 828 9.77 47.56 -24.01
CA ALA A 828 8.43 47.89 -24.54
C ALA A 828 7.82 46.75 -25.39
N ASP A 829 8.62 45.81 -25.91
CA ASP A 829 8.10 44.64 -26.64
C ASP A 829 7.63 43.49 -25.73
N GLN A 830 8.02 43.53 -24.44
CA GLN A 830 7.64 42.53 -23.43
C GLN A 830 6.38 42.94 -22.62
N ILE A 831 5.79 44.10 -22.91
CA ILE A 831 4.74 44.74 -22.11
C ILE A 831 3.53 45.09 -22.98
N LEU A 832 2.33 44.95 -22.41
CA LEU A 832 1.06 45.34 -23.04
C LEU A 832 0.76 46.84 -22.82
N PRO A 833 0.08 47.52 -23.76
CA PRO A 833 -0.37 48.91 -23.60
C PRO A 833 -1.54 49.00 -22.60
N ASN A 834 -1.23 49.05 -21.29
CA ASN A 834 -2.22 48.87 -20.22
C ASN A 834 -2.10 49.93 -19.08
N THR A 835 -2.72 49.68 -17.92
CA THR A 835 -2.73 50.60 -16.76
C THR A 835 -1.49 50.51 -15.86
N THR A 836 -0.49 49.70 -16.19
CA THR A 836 0.73 49.53 -15.40
C THR A 836 1.61 50.79 -15.42
N MET A 837 2.26 51.09 -14.29
CA MET A 837 3.26 52.15 -14.16
C MET A 837 4.59 51.74 -14.80
N ALA A 838 5.17 52.62 -15.60
CA ALA A 838 6.50 52.51 -16.18
C ALA A 838 7.28 53.82 -16.00
N PHE A 839 8.59 53.78 -16.23
CA PHE A 839 9.43 54.98 -16.35
C PHE A 839 9.55 55.40 -17.81
N TRP A 840 9.60 56.71 -18.04
CA TRP A 840 9.60 57.34 -19.35
C TRP A 840 10.71 58.38 -19.45
N THR A 841 11.47 58.33 -20.53
CA THR A 841 12.47 59.34 -20.86
C THR A 841 11.78 60.45 -21.64
N CYS A 842 11.66 61.64 -21.06
CA CYS A 842 11.08 62.79 -21.78
C CYS A 842 11.96 63.18 -22.97
N PRO A 843 11.44 63.26 -24.22
CA PRO A 843 12.25 63.61 -25.38
C PRO A 843 12.81 65.03 -25.32
N THR A 844 12.10 65.96 -24.66
CA THR A 844 12.47 67.39 -24.60
C THR A 844 13.55 67.71 -23.56
N CYS A 845 13.56 67.02 -22.42
CA CYS A 845 14.49 67.32 -21.32
C CYS A 845 15.42 66.16 -20.91
N HIS A 846 15.19 64.97 -21.47
CA HIS A 846 15.85 63.69 -21.14
C HIS A 846 15.71 63.28 -19.66
N GLY A 847 14.77 63.88 -18.94
CA GLY A 847 14.42 63.53 -17.56
C GLY A 847 13.55 62.27 -17.51
N ASN A 848 13.94 61.34 -16.65
CA ASN A 848 13.25 60.06 -16.43
C ASN A 848 12.10 60.21 -15.40
N TYR A 849 10.85 59.99 -15.80
CA TYR A 849 9.66 60.18 -14.94
C TYR A 849 8.72 58.96 -14.92
N PRO A 850 8.06 58.64 -13.78
CA PRO A 850 7.10 57.54 -13.72
C PRO A 850 5.70 57.98 -14.15
N ALA A 851 5.05 57.20 -15.03
CA ALA A 851 3.65 57.39 -15.46
C ALA A 851 3.02 56.05 -15.90
N ARG A 852 1.69 55.94 -15.97
CA ARG A 852 1.03 54.75 -16.52
C ARG A 852 1.15 54.72 -18.03
N ILE A 853 1.25 53.53 -18.60
CA ILE A 853 1.38 53.32 -20.05
C ILE A 853 0.20 53.92 -20.80
N ILE A 854 -1.04 53.63 -20.38
CA ILE A 854 -2.24 54.20 -21.01
C ILE A 854 -2.35 55.72 -20.86
N ASP A 855 -1.85 56.31 -19.77
CA ASP A 855 -1.89 57.77 -19.56
C ASP A 855 -0.89 58.50 -20.48
N VAL A 856 0.22 57.85 -20.83
CA VAL A 856 1.20 58.35 -21.82
C VAL A 856 0.67 58.16 -23.26
N ILE A 857 0.11 56.99 -23.59
CA ILE A 857 -0.53 56.73 -24.90
C ILE A 857 -1.65 57.75 -25.19
N ASN A 858 -2.46 58.08 -24.17
CA ASN A 858 -3.56 59.04 -24.30
C ASN A 858 -3.10 60.51 -24.27
N GLY A 859 -1.80 60.79 -24.14
CA GLY A 859 -1.26 62.16 -24.09
C GLY A 859 -1.60 62.96 -22.82
N VAL A 860 -2.03 62.30 -21.73
CA VAL A 860 -2.45 62.94 -20.47
C VAL A 860 -1.29 63.02 -19.45
N ALA A 861 -0.23 62.23 -19.64
CA ALA A 861 0.91 62.14 -18.73
C ALA A 861 2.01 63.19 -18.99
N ASP A 862 1.71 64.45 -18.65
CA ASP A 862 2.65 65.58 -18.64
C ASP A 862 3.99 65.27 -17.92
N CYS A 863 5.12 65.47 -18.61
CA CYS A 863 6.44 65.37 -17.99
C CYS A 863 6.60 66.38 -16.83
N PRO A 864 6.85 65.93 -15.58
CA PRO A 864 6.87 66.82 -14.41
C PRO A 864 8.02 67.83 -14.40
N TYR A 865 9.10 67.56 -15.14
CA TYR A 865 10.23 68.49 -15.30
C TYR A 865 9.87 69.64 -16.25
N CYS A 866 9.31 69.33 -17.43
CA CYS A 866 8.86 70.32 -18.41
C CYS A 866 7.66 71.13 -17.89
N SER A 867 6.77 70.52 -17.11
CA SER A 867 5.62 71.20 -16.51
C SER A 867 5.95 72.01 -15.24
N GLY A 868 7.24 72.22 -14.91
CA GLY A 868 7.67 72.97 -13.72
C GLY A 868 7.25 72.38 -12.37
N ARG A 869 6.89 71.09 -12.30
CA ARG A 869 6.45 70.41 -11.05
C ARG A 869 7.59 69.70 -10.31
N LYS A 870 8.74 69.50 -10.96
CA LYS A 870 9.99 69.01 -10.35
C LYS A 870 11.20 69.73 -10.93
N ALA A 871 12.21 69.96 -10.10
CA ALA A 871 13.52 70.40 -10.53
C ALA A 871 14.24 69.32 -11.36
N LEU A 872 15.01 69.77 -12.35
CA LEU A 872 15.98 68.95 -13.07
C LEU A 872 17.38 69.46 -12.69
N PRO A 873 18.21 68.65 -11.99
CA PRO A 873 19.55 69.05 -11.57
C PRO A 873 20.38 69.65 -12.70
N GLY A 874 21.16 70.70 -12.40
CA GLY A 874 21.98 71.40 -13.39
C GLY A 874 21.24 72.13 -14.52
N LYS A 875 19.90 72.19 -14.54
CA LYS A 875 19.13 72.95 -15.55
C LYS A 875 18.00 73.82 -15.00
N THR A 876 17.16 73.28 -14.12
CA THR A 876 16.01 74.00 -13.53
C THR A 876 15.96 73.87 -12.01
N SER A 877 16.99 73.30 -11.41
CA SER A 877 17.17 73.28 -9.96
C SER A 877 17.52 74.64 -9.40
N PHE A 878 17.29 74.82 -8.11
CA PHE A 878 17.60 76.04 -7.39
C PHE A 878 19.10 76.38 -7.44
N ALA A 879 19.97 75.37 -7.30
CA ALA A 879 21.41 75.52 -7.48
C ALA A 879 21.79 76.03 -8.88
N ALA A 880 21.15 75.50 -9.94
CA ALA A 880 21.44 75.88 -11.32
C ALA A 880 20.89 77.27 -11.70
N LEU A 881 19.73 77.66 -11.16
CA LEU A 881 19.09 78.95 -11.43
C LEU A 881 19.64 80.10 -10.57
N HIS A 882 20.18 79.80 -9.38
CA HIS A 882 20.69 80.77 -8.42
C HIS A 882 22.08 80.42 -7.85
N PRO A 883 23.12 80.28 -8.70
CA PRO A 883 24.48 79.98 -8.24
C PRO A 883 25.05 81.08 -7.33
N ASP A 884 24.63 82.33 -7.48
CA ASP A 884 25.04 83.47 -6.64
C ASP A 884 24.46 83.42 -5.20
N LEU A 885 23.40 82.63 -5.01
CA LEU A 885 22.82 82.31 -3.72
C LEU A 885 23.43 81.05 -3.07
N MET A 886 24.18 80.23 -3.82
CA MET A 886 24.90 79.08 -3.24
C MET A 886 26.02 79.52 -2.29
N GLU A 887 26.58 80.72 -2.48
CA GLU A 887 27.49 81.37 -1.51
C GLU A 887 26.83 81.60 -0.13
N ASP A 888 25.52 81.84 -0.09
CA ASP A 888 24.75 82.01 1.15
C ASP A 888 24.23 80.68 1.71
N TRP A 889 24.33 79.57 0.99
CA TRP A 889 23.73 78.30 1.40
C TRP A 889 24.56 77.59 2.48
N ASP A 890 23.96 77.23 3.61
CA ASP A 890 24.64 76.41 4.62
C ASP A 890 24.56 74.92 4.26
N PHE A 891 25.51 74.45 3.46
CA PHE A 891 25.59 73.04 3.05
C PHE A 891 25.64 72.05 4.21
N ILE A 892 26.17 72.44 5.38
CA ILE A 892 26.26 71.57 6.55
C ILE A 892 24.91 71.51 7.26
N ALA A 893 24.31 72.67 7.56
CA ALA A 893 23.01 72.72 8.25
C ALA A 893 21.84 72.24 7.38
N ASN A 894 21.98 72.27 6.05
CA ASN A 894 20.96 71.79 5.12
C ASN A 894 21.17 70.34 4.64
N TYR A 895 22.29 69.69 4.96
CA TYR A 895 22.63 68.34 4.44
C TYR A 895 21.53 67.30 4.70
N CYS A 896 20.95 67.29 5.91
CA CYS A 896 19.85 66.40 6.28
C CYS A 896 18.45 67.00 6.04
N LEU A 897 18.35 68.19 5.44
CA LEU A 897 17.08 68.88 5.18
C LEU A 897 16.69 68.81 3.71
N VAL A 898 17.55 69.29 2.81
CA VAL A 898 17.28 69.31 1.36
C VAL A 898 18.55 69.56 0.53
N ASN A 899 18.64 68.89 -0.61
CA ASN A 899 19.66 69.13 -1.63
C ASN A 899 19.20 70.31 -2.54
N PRO A 900 19.99 71.39 -2.71
CA PRO A 900 19.60 72.52 -3.57
C PRO A 900 19.50 72.16 -5.07
N ASP A 901 20.03 71.01 -5.51
CA ASP A 901 19.83 70.51 -6.88
C ASP A 901 18.48 69.77 -7.10
N GLU A 902 17.74 69.46 -6.02
CA GLU A 902 16.48 68.70 -6.09
C GLU A 902 15.21 69.56 -5.94
N ILE A 903 15.38 70.87 -5.70
CA ILE A 903 14.29 71.84 -5.47
C ILE A 903 14.24 72.95 -6.52
N LEU A 904 13.08 73.59 -6.63
CA LEU A 904 12.81 74.75 -7.50
C LEU A 904 12.98 76.07 -6.72
N ASP A 905 13.05 77.22 -7.42
CA ASP A 905 13.03 78.55 -6.77
C ASP A 905 11.72 78.84 -6.01
N THR A 906 10.64 78.13 -6.34
CA THR A 906 9.35 78.16 -5.63
C THR A 906 9.33 77.36 -4.32
N TYR A 907 10.43 76.71 -3.91
CA TYR A 907 10.47 75.90 -2.69
C TYR A 907 10.25 76.75 -1.44
N SER A 908 9.20 76.40 -0.68
CA SER A 908 8.63 77.23 0.40
C SER A 908 9.01 76.77 1.82
N GLN A 909 9.65 75.61 1.98
CA GLN A 909 10.16 75.20 3.29
C GLN A 909 11.44 75.98 3.62
N LYS A 910 11.67 76.22 4.92
CA LYS A 910 12.83 77.01 5.38
C LYS A 910 14.10 76.16 5.36
N VAL A 911 15.15 76.74 4.81
CA VAL A 911 16.53 76.22 4.83
C VAL A 911 17.44 77.23 5.52
N TRP A 912 18.62 76.79 5.96
CA TRP A 912 19.60 77.63 6.65
C TRP A 912 20.47 78.40 5.66
N TRP A 913 20.63 79.69 5.94
CA TRP A 913 21.48 80.59 5.17
C TRP A 913 22.55 81.21 6.07
N ASN A 914 23.75 81.27 5.54
CA ASN A 914 24.81 82.16 5.99
C ASN A 914 24.49 83.61 5.59
N CYS A 915 25.21 84.58 6.16
CA CYS A 915 24.99 86.00 5.92
C CYS A 915 26.26 86.70 5.42
N LYS A 916 26.24 87.20 4.17
CA LYS A 916 27.38 87.96 3.59
C LYS A 916 27.84 89.19 4.42
N ARG A 917 27.09 89.63 5.43
CA ARG A 917 27.46 90.74 6.34
C ARG A 917 28.03 90.32 7.70
N SER A 918 27.89 89.06 8.11
CA SER A 918 28.47 88.55 9.36
C SER A 918 28.48 87.02 9.33
N SER A 919 29.66 86.44 9.50
CA SER A 919 29.87 84.99 9.63
C SER A 919 29.19 84.37 10.85
N GLU A 920 28.84 85.18 11.85
CA GLU A 920 28.11 84.75 13.06
C GLU A 920 26.60 84.55 12.80
N HIS A 921 26.05 85.16 11.75
CA HIS A 921 24.61 85.19 11.50
C HIS A 921 24.15 84.06 10.56
N LYS A 922 23.63 82.96 11.14
CA LYS A 922 22.87 81.93 10.42
C LYS A 922 21.37 82.11 10.64
N TYR A 923 20.54 81.97 9.60
CA TYR A 923 19.09 82.21 9.69
C TYR A 923 18.24 81.27 8.80
N PRO A 924 17.05 80.86 9.26
CA PRO A 924 16.16 80.00 8.48
C PRO A 924 15.19 80.83 7.61
N LEU A 925 15.23 80.62 6.29
CA LEU A 925 14.38 81.31 5.30
C LEU A 925 14.07 80.36 4.14
N SER A 926 12.93 80.49 3.47
CA SER A 926 12.66 79.67 2.28
C SER A 926 13.46 80.15 1.06
N PRO A 927 13.86 79.26 0.12
CA PRO A 927 14.41 79.66 -1.17
C PRO A 927 13.51 80.63 -1.94
N ALA A 928 12.18 80.43 -1.92
CA ALA A 928 11.22 81.35 -2.52
C ALA A 928 11.27 82.75 -1.91
N ASP A 929 11.29 82.85 -0.57
CA ASP A 929 11.46 84.14 0.12
C ASP A 929 12.83 84.76 -0.18
N LYS A 930 13.91 83.96 -0.17
CA LYS A 930 15.29 84.41 -0.43
C LYS A 930 15.38 85.09 -1.81
N VAL A 931 14.86 84.42 -2.84
CA VAL A 931 14.77 84.93 -4.21
C VAL A 931 13.84 86.15 -4.31
N PHE A 932 12.75 86.19 -3.55
CA PHE A 932 11.86 87.36 -3.46
C PHE A 932 12.54 88.58 -2.80
N TYR A 933 13.38 88.38 -1.78
CA TYR A 933 14.19 89.45 -1.18
C TYR A 933 15.29 89.93 -2.15
N GLN A 934 15.96 89.01 -2.85
CA GLN A 934 16.96 89.30 -3.90
C GLN A 934 16.34 90.10 -5.06
N LYS A 935 15.25 89.62 -5.66
CA LYS A 935 14.47 90.29 -6.73
C LYS A 935 13.89 91.65 -6.32
N ARG A 936 13.88 91.99 -5.01
CA ARG A 936 13.46 93.29 -4.46
C ARG A 936 14.62 94.13 -3.90
N HIS A 937 15.87 93.71 -4.08
CA HIS A 937 17.09 94.32 -3.54
C HIS A 937 17.01 94.64 -2.03
N ARG A 938 16.42 93.74 -1.25
CA ARG A 938 16.20 93.90 0.20
C ARG A 938 17.01 92.90 1.01
N GLU A 939 17.41 93.33 2.20
CA GLU A 939 18.11 92.48 3.16
C GLU A 939 17.23 91.29 3.60
N SER A 940 17.74 90.08 3.40
CA SER A 940 17.07 88.81 3.71
C SER A 940 17.37 88.33 5.13
N CYS A 941 18.54 88.63 5.67
CA CYS A 941 18.95 88.24 7.01
C CYS A 941 18.16 89.04 8.08
N PRO A 942 17.34 88.40 8.94
CA PRO A 942 16.53 89.11 9.94
C PRO A 942 17.36 89.98 10.91
N TYR A 943 18.52 89.46 11.34
CA TYR A 943 19.45 90.15 12.23
C TYR A 943 20.02 91.44 11.62
N CYS A 944 20.29 91.45 10.32
CA CYS A 944 20.78 92.64 9.61
C CYS A 944 19.63 93.61 9.24
N LYS A 945 18.46 93.08 8.91
CA LYS A 945 17.23 93.84 8.58
C LYS A 945 16.77 94.75 9.73
N GLY A 946 17.07 94.39 10.99
CA GLY A 946 16.74 95.20 12.17
C GLY A 946 17.58 96.47 12.38
N ARG A 947 18.75 96.64 11.73
CA ARG A 947 19.66 97.77 12.01
C ARG A 947 19.30 99.08 11.27
N ARG A 948 18.11 99.67 11.55
CA ARG A 948 17.75 101.04 11.11
C ARG A 948 17.19 101.90 12.25
N ARG A 949 18.04 102.82 12.74
CA ARG A 949 17.82 103.78 13.87
C ARG A 949 17.75 103.08 15.25
N LYS A 950 18.22 103.67 16.35
CA LYS A 950 18.42 105.11 16.65
C LYS A 950 19.91 105.49 16.83
N LYS A 951 20.32 106.61 16.23
CA LYS A 951 21.14 107.59 16.95
C LYS A 951 20.18 108.43 17.80
N LYS A 952 20.53 108.71 19.05
CA LYS A 952 20.03 109.87 19.80
C LYS A 952 21.21 110.44 20.60
N PHE A 953 21.34 111.75 20.60
CA PHE A 953 22.11 112.47 21.60
C PHE A 953 21.40 112.29 22.96
N PHE A 954 22.13 111.98 24.03
CA PHE A 954 22.95 112.97 24.74
C PHE A 954 24.30 112.35 25.09
#